data_AF-A0A7U9SB84-F1
#
_entry.id   AF-A0A7U9SB84-F1
#
_cell.length_a   1.000
_cell.length_b   1.000
_cell.length_c   1.000
_cell.angle_alpha   90.00
_cell.angle_beta   90.00
_cell.angle_gamma   90.00
#
_symmetry.space_group_name_H-M   'P 1'
#
loop_
_entity.id
_entity.type
_entity.pdbx_description
1 polymer ?
#
loop_
_entity_poly.entity_id
_entity_poly.type
_entity_poly.pdbx_seq_one_letter_code
_entity_poly.pdbx_strand_id
1 'polypeptide(L)'
;MKKIGNVTLDTSCYPGEDLYSDGKVEERILELAKTYPQESYNQIIAKEQDWAVMYHLAREREHILSWYPFESGAKVLEVGSGCGAVTAAAAAQAASVTCIDLSLRRSTINGLRNQERENIKICVGNFQDIEKELECDYDYATLIGVFEYGRGYIGGEKPYHGFLNTIMEHIRPGGKLLIAIENKFGLKYWAGCREDHVGAFFEGLEGYQNTEGVRTFTRPELVQLFEECGYRNYRFYYPYPDYKFPTVIYSEDYLPRQGELTQNICNFDRDRLVLMDEEKVFDQIIKDGLFPLYSNSFFVEITKAPEGEAEKKAAKSLEMDEGAKREKSRVLYTKYSNGRSPEFAIRTCIVREQGEISLYKMPEYPAGVPHIQSIAGARDKLEQLFLAKGLFQVNQCRLEEDKIFFEFLSGVTLEEKLDLLLEKGKKDEMRELLREEVKHILEAAPFVEFVMTPEFQKVFGNVSFPREEAAVETADIDLIFSNILLTEDGKRHVLDYEWTFEFPVPAGFLAYRAIHYYFETSAKRKILKEDLNLYEEFGITGDRRLKYEEMERNFQRYIRGDYVPAGELYRSMGKKALPLGELLAEKDRRRMQVYVDDGEGFCEERSWFVDHGCDSVIQCTVTIPEGSRGVWIDPALAPCILKDLTLCWRGRDGEQKLPAVYTTTGYEMEKNCFVFDNSDPKIIIEEIPEGKRQIDISYRISILEEETARLLMDRVNTKGRMKKKVRGLLKG
;
A
#
# COMPACT_ATOMS: atom_id res chain seq x y z
N MET A 1 8.90 30.04 29.19
CA MET A 1 8.66 30.09 27.73
C MET A 1 9.94 30.46 26.99
N LYS A 2 10.24 29.74 25.91
CA LYS A 2 11.36 29.94 24.99
C LYS A 2 10.81 30.16 23.58
N LYS A 3 11.52 30.86 22.69
CA LYS A 3 11.16 30.95 21.27
C LYS A 3 12.13 30.14 20.40
N ILE A 4 11.59 29.51 19.36
CA ILE A 4 12.33 28.94 18.22
C ILE A 4 11.76 29.60 16.97
N GLY A 5 12.48 30.57 16.41
CA GLY A 5 11.89 31.52 15.47
C GLY A 5 10.67 32.23 16.08
N ASN A 6 9.55 32.15 15.39
CA ASN A 6 8.26 32.69 15.79
C ASN A 6 7.45 31.75 16.70
N VAL A 7 7.81 30.46 16.75
CA VAL A 7 7.11 29.45 17.57
C VAL A 7 7.42 29.64 19.05
N THR A 8 6.38 29.61 19.87
CA THR A 8 6.50 29.68 21.34
C THR A 8 6.55 28.28 21.93
N LEU A 9 7.59 27.98 22.70
CA LEU A 9 7.78 26.73 23.43
C LEU A 9 7.60 26.97 24.94
N ASP A 10 6.57 26.37 25.52
CA ASP A 10 6.24 26.47 26.93
C ASP A 10 6.63 25.18 27.66
N THR A 11 7.55 25.28 28.61
CA THR A 11 8.10 24.14 29.35
C THR A 11 7.74 24.22 30.84
N SER A 12 6.69 24.97 31.20
CA SER A 12 6.23 25.10 32.59
C SER A 12 5.86 23.75 33.21
N CYS A 13 5.29 22.85 32.42
CA CYS A 13 4.86 21.50 32.82
C CYS A 13 5.86 20.39 32.43
N TYR A 14 7.09 20.75 32.02
CA TYR A 14 8.10 19.75 31.64
C TYR A 14 8.84 19.25 32.89
N PRO A 15 8.82 17.93 33.19
CA PRO A 15 9.38 17.39 34.43
C PRO A 15 10.92 17.38 34.46
N GLY A 16 11.59 17.74 33.37
CA GLY A 16 13.04 17.71 33.23
C GLY A 16 13.56 16.54 32.39
N GLU A 17 12.72 15.54 32.10
CA GLU A 17 13.01 14.40 31.24
C GLU A 17 11.90 14.17 30.21
N ASP A 18 12.28 13.62 29.04
CA ASP A 18 11.33 13.24 28.00
C ASP A 18 10.50 12.04 28.48
N LEU A 19 9.17 12.21 28.58
CA LEU A 19 8.28 11.13 29.01
C LEU A 19 7.95 10.13 27.88
N TYR A 20 8.41 10.42 26.65
CA TYR A 20 8.28 9.55 25.48
C TYR A 20 9.47 9.77 24.53
N SER A 21 9.97 8.71 23.90
CA SER A 21 11.00 8.80 22.84
C SER A 21 10.96 7.57 21.91
N ASP A 22 11.18 7.79 20.61
CA ASP A 22 11.44 6.71 19.62
C ASP A 22 12.93 6.28 19.63
N GLY A 23 13.70 6.74 20.62
CA GLY A 23 15.10 6.40 20.82
C GLY A 23 16.08 7.33 20.10
N LYS A 24 17.31 6.84 19.89
CA LYS A 24 18.45 7.66 19.44
C LYS A 24 18.26 8.30 18.06
N VAL A 25 17.36 7.78 17.23
CA VAL A 25 17.08 8.33 15.90
C VAL A 25 16.57 9.77 15.97
N GLU A 26 15.93 10.18 17.06
CA GLU A 26 15.46 11.55 17.25
C GLU A 26 16.60 12.57 17.33
N GLU A 27 17.80 12.17 17.77
CA GLU A 27 18.99 13.03 17.73
C GLU A 27 19.39 13.33 16.29
N ARG A 28 19.32 12.30 15.42
CA ARG A 28 19.58 12.43 14.00
C ARG A 28 18.52 13.30 13.32
N ILE A 29 17.24 13.09 13.63
CA ILE A 29 16.14 13.90 13.08
C ILE A 29 16.30 15.38 13.51
N LEU A 30 16.68 15.64 14.76
CA LEU A 30 16.95 17.00 15.23
C LEU A 30 18.14 17.65 14.50
N GLU A 31 19.19 16.90 14.21
CA GLU A 31 20.30 17.39 13.39
C GLU A 31 19.82 17.73 11.98
N LEU A 32 19.10 16.82 11.32
CA LEU A 32 18.56 17.04 9.97
C LEU A 32 17.66 18.28 9.91
N ALA A 33 16.77 18.46 10.88
CA ALA A 33 15.87 19.61 10.96
C ALA A 33 16.60 20.94 11.19
N LYS A 34 17.79 20.93 11.81
CA LYS A 34 18.63 22.13 11.96
C LYS A 34 19.44 22.45 10.71
N THR A 35 19.89 21.41 10.01
CA THR A 35 20.85 21.55 8.91
C THR A 35 20.17 21.82 7.58
N TYR A 36 19.00 21.23 7.35
CA TYR A 36 18.36 21.23 6.03
C TYR A 36 16.98 21.89 6.06
N PRO A 37 16.63 22.65 5.01
CA PRO A 37 15.30 23.21 4.87
C PRO A 37 14.30 22.12 4.46
N GLN A 38 13.00 22.37 4.70
CA GLN A 38 11.95 21.36 4.52
C GLN A 38 11.84 20.86 3.07
N GLU A 39 12.13 21.73 2.09
CA GLU A 39 12.12 21.43 0.66
C GLU A 39 13.13 20.32 0.30
N SER A 40 14.17 20.12 1.12
CA SER A 40 15.17 19.07 0.93
C SER A 40 14.80 17.74 1.59
N TYR A 41 13.75 17.67 2.40
CA TYR A 41 13.44 16.48 3.21
C TYR A 41 13.16 15.25 2.36
N ASN A 42 12.49 15.36 1.22
CA ASN A 42 12.24 14.23 0.33
C ASN A 42 13.55 13.53 -0.13
N GLN A 43 14.56 14.32 -0.53
CA GLN A 43 15.87 13.80 -0.91
C GLN A 43 16.63 13.21 0.27
N ILE A 44 16.54 13.86 1.43
CA ILE A 44 17.19 13.40 2.65
C ILE A 44 16.60 12.06 3.09
N ILE A 45 15.28 11.90 3.05
CA ILE A 45 14.61 10.63 3.35
C ILE A 45 15.11 9.53 2.41
N ALA A 46 15.17 9.80 1.10
CA ALA A 46 15.67 8.85 0.11
C ALA A 46 17.14 8.44 0.35
N LYS A 47 17.95 9.36 0.90
CA LYS A 47 19.36 9.12 1.25
C LYS A 47 19.53 8.38 2.57
N GLU A 48 18.79 8.76 3.61
CA GLU A 48 18.90 8.17 4.95
C GLU A 48 18.32 6.75 4.97
N GLN A 49 17.30 6.46 4.15
CA GLN A 49 16.67 5.14 4.04
C GLN A 49 16.20 4.56 5.38
N ASP A 50 15.75 5.45 6.28
CA ASP A 50 15.32 5.11 7.63
C ASP A 50 13.84 5.46 7.85
N TRP A 51 13.08 4.50 8.40
CA TRP A 51 11.65 4.65 8.62
C TRP A 51 11.31 5.79 9.57
N ALA A 52 12.03 5.94 10.69
CA ALA A 52 11.73 6.99 11.65
C ALA A 52 12.02 8.38 11.06
N VAL A 53 13.09 8.50 10.26
CA VAL A 53 13.36 9.73 9.49
C VAL A 53 12.20 10.04 8.53
N MET A 54 11.74 9.06 7.74
CA MET A 54 10.57 9.24 6.85
C MET A 54 9.31 9.61 7.64
N TYR A 55 8.95 8.85 8.68
CA TYR A 55 7.76 9.05 9.49
C TYR A 55 7.68 10.45 10.10
N HIS A 56 8.81 10.98 10.57
CA HIS A 56 8.85 12.29 11.21
C HIS A 56 9.05 13.43 10.23
N LEU A 57 9.76 13.25 9.10
CA LEU A 57 10.12 14.34 8.18
C LEU A 57 9.25 14.45 6.91
N ALA A 58 8.64 13.37 6.45
CA ALA A 58 7.86 13.36 5.22
C ALA A 58 6.67 14.32 5.28
N ARG A 59 6.46 15.08 4.21
CA ARG A 59 5.41 16.08 4.11
C ARG A 59 4.04 15.46 3.88
N GLU A 60 4.00 14.28 3.29
CA GLU A 60 2.80 13.48 3.07
C GLU A 60 2.06 13.13 4.37
N ARG A 61 2.72 13.26 5.53
CA ARG A 61 2.07 13.20 6.85
C ARG A 61 0.98 14.27 7.00
N GLU A 62 1.13 15.43 6.37
CA GLU A 62 0.16 16.53 6.40
C GLU A 62 -1.18 16.13 5.75
N HIS A 63 -1.18 15.16 4.83
CA HIS A 63 -2.37 14.76 4.07
C HIS A 63 -3.51 14.23 4.93
N ILE A 64 -3.24 13.75 6.15
CA ILE A 64 -4.30 13.30 7.06
C ILE A 64 -5.18 14.45 7.54
N LEU A 65 -4.68 15.69 7.47
CA LEU A 65 -5.35 16.87 8.01
C LEU A 65 -5.50 18.02 7.00
N SER A 66 -4.65 18.13 5.98
CA SER A 66 -4.64 19.27 5.05
C SER A 66 -5.92 19.39 4.22
N TRP A 67 -6.64 18.29 3.98
CA TRP A 67 -7.94 18.27 3.28
C TRP A 67 -9.11 18.77 4.13
N TYR A 68 -8.95 18.77 5.45
CA TYR A 68 -10.06 19.00 6.36
C TYR A 68 -10.42 20.50 6.40
N PRO A 69 -11.71 20.87 6.20
CA PRO A 69 -12.11 22.26 6.04
C PRO A 69 -12.27 22.96 7.40
N PHE A 70 -11.15 23.43 7.98
CA PHE A 70 -11.20 24.25 9.19
C PHE A 70 -11.95 25.57 8.95
N GLU A 71 -12.75 25.99 9.92
CA GLU A 71 -13.40 27.30 9.90
C GLU A 71 -12.34 28.41 9.86
N SER A 72 -12.59 29.45 9.05
CA SER A 72 -11.71 30.62 9.02
C SER A 72 -11.66 31.26 10.40
N GLY A 73 -10.45 31.51 10.91
CA GLY A 73 -10.27 32.06 12.25
C GLY A 73 -10.21 31.00 13.36
N ALA A 74 -10.22 29.70 13.04
CA ALA A 74 -10.29 28.64 14.03
C ALA A 74 -9.09 28.58 14.99
N LYS A 75 -9.37 28.16 16.21
CA LYS A 75 -8.43 27.80 17.27
C LYS A 75 -8.36 26.29 17.41
N VAL A 76 -7.15 25.73 17.28
CA VAL A 76 -6.92 24.28 17.25
C VAL A 76 -6.06 23.84 18.43
N LEU A 77 -6.48 22.78 19.12
CA LEU A 77 -5.69 22.05 20.11
C LEU A 77 -5.16 20.76 19.50
N GLU A 78 -3.84 20.61 19.38
CA GLU A 78 -3.19 19.40 18.88
C GLU A 78 -2.52 18.65 20.03
N VAL A 79 -3.06 17.51 20.45
CA VAL A 79 -2.44 16.68 21.49
C VAL A 79 -1.59 15.60 20.83
N GLY A 80 -0.32 15.49 21.24
CA GLY A 80 0.67 14.59 20.66
C GLY A 80 1.27 15.09 19.35
N SER A 81 1.67 16.37 19.31
CA SER A 81 2.19 17.03 18.10
C SER A 81 3.52 16.46 17.57
N GLY A 82 4.27 15.72 18.40
CA GLY A 82 5.52 15.08 18.05
C GLY A 82 6.52 16.04 17.41
N CYS A 83 7.16 15.60 16.33
CA CYS A 83 8.10 16.41 15.54
C CYS A 83 7.42 17.44 14.63
N GLY A 84 6.10 17.66 14.75
CA GLY A 84 5.36 18.67 14.00
C GLY A 84 4.98 18.30 12.58
N ALA A 85 4.92 17.00 12.26
CA ALA A 85 4.66 16.51 10.91
C ALA A 85 3.24 16.83 10.41
N VAL A 86 2.29 17.00 11.33
CA VAL A 86 0.90 17.36 11.01
C VAL A 86 0.55 18.79 11.47
N THR A 87 1.28 19.33 12.46
CA THR A 87 1.12 20.72 12.96
C THR A 87 1.09 21.76 11.84
N ALA A 88 1.93 21.60 10.81
CA ALA A 88 1.99 22.53 9.67
C ALA A 88 0.66 22.61 8.90
N ALA A 89 -0.07 21.50 8.77
CA ALA A 89 -1.36 21.43 8.09
C ALA A 89 -2.47 22.17 8.85
N ALA A 90 -2.50 22.04 10.18
CA ALA A 90 -3.41 22.80 11.03
C ALA A 90 -3.07 24.30 11.02
N ALA A 91 -1.79 24.64 11.20
CA ALA A 91 -1.33 26.03 11.27
C ALA A 91 -1.46 26.79 9.95
N ALA A 92 -1.58 26.09 8.81
CA ALA A 92 -1.85 26.73 7.51
C ALA A 92 -3.30 27.23 7.37
N GLN A 93 -4.25 26.69 8.14
CA GLN A 93 -5.69 26.96 8.00
C GLN A 93 -6.30 27.63 9.23
N ALA A 94 -5.66 27.49 10.40
CA ALA A 94 -6.13 28.01 11.69
C ALA A 94 -5.53 29.38 12.05
N ALA A 95 -6.27 30.18 12.82
CA ALA A 95 -5.74 31.42 13.41
C ALA A 95 -4.74 31.15 14.53
N SER A 96 -4.89 30.05 15.27
CA SER A 96 -3.92 29.62 16.27
C SER A 96 -3.95 28.11 16.51
N VAL A 97 -2.77 27.55 16.78
CA VAL A 97 -2.58 26.14 17.12
C VAL A 97 -1.83 26.04 18.44
N THR A 98 -2.45 25.40 19.43
CA THR A 98 -1.80 25.00 20.68
C THR A 98 -1.47 23.52 20.59
N CYS A 99 -0.19 23.20 20.56
CA CYS A 99 0.33 21.84 20.51
C CYS A 99 0.71 21.36 21.91
N ILE A 100 0.55 20.06 22.18
CA ILE A 100 1.01 19.40 23.40
C ILE A 100 1.89 18.22 23.00
N ASP A 101 3.04 18.06 23.65
CA ASP A 101 3.88 16.87 23.49
C ASP A 101 4.66 16.52 24.76
N LEU A 102 4.91 15.22 24.93
CA LEU A 102 5.63 14.65 26.08
C LEU A 102 7.15 14.82 26.01
N SER A 103 7.70 15.18 24.84
CA SER A 103 9.13 15.27 24.61
C SER A 103 9.56 16.70 24.26
N LEU A 104 10.53 17.20 25.01
CA LEU A 104 11.21 18.46 24.70
C LEU A 104 12.00 18.34 23.39
N ARG A 105 12.61 17.18 23.11
CA ARG A 105 13.36 16.94 21.87
C ARG A 105 12.45 17.05 20.65
N ARG A 106 11.32 16.34 20.65
CA ARG A 106 10.33 16.39 19.56
C ARG A 106 9.73 17.78 19.39
N SER A 107 9.37 18.41 20.50
CA SER A 107 8.86 19.79 20.50
C SER A 107 9.88 20.78 19.93
N THR A 108 11.17 20.55 20.16
CA THR A 108 12.25 21.35 19.55
C THR A 108 12.31 21.13 18.03
N ILE A 109 12.16 19.89 17.56
CA ILE A 109 12.09 19.58 16.12
C ILE A 109 10.86 20.25 15.49
N ASN A 110 9.70 20.16 16.13
CA ASN A 110 8.47 20.85 15.68
C ASN A 110 8.69 22.36 15.58
N GLY A 111 9.26 22.97 16.64
CA GLY A 111 9.57 24.40 16.64
C GLY A 111 10.54 24.81 15.53
N LEU A 112 11.55 24.01 15.20
CA LEU A 112 12.48 24.27 14.10
C LEU A 112 11.80 24.14 12.73
N ARG A 113 11.04 23.07 12.53
CA ARG A 113 10.26 22.85 11.31
C ARG A 113 9.33 24.04 11.05
N ASN A 114 8.59 24.46 12.06
CA ASN A 114 7.57 25.49 11.93
C ASN A 114 8.06 26.90 12.33
N GLN A 115 9.37 27.13 12.40
CA GLN A 115 9.95 28.35 13.00
C GLN A 115 9.48 29.67 12.37
N GLU A 116 9.03 29.68 11.12
CA GLU A 116 8.53 30.88 10.45
C GLU A 116 7.06 31.21 10.81
N ARG A 117 6.33 30.28 11.43
CA ARG A 117 4.90 30.44 11.75
C ARG A 117 4.69 31.16 13.08
N GLU A 118 3.85 32.20 13.06
CA GLU A 118 3.56 33.04 14.23
C GLU A 118 2.42 32.52 15.10
N ASN A 119 1.63 31.58 14.58
CA ASN A 119 0.38 31.12 15.18
C ASN A 119 0.51 29.78 15.95
N ILE A 120 1.72 29.38 16.36
CA ILE A 120 1.96 28.11 17.05
C ILE A 120 2.54 28.33 18.45
N LYS A 121 1.88 27.71 19.44
CA LYS A 121 2.39 27.51 20.81
C LYS A 121 2.52 26.01 21.08
N ILE A 122 3.67 25.55 21.57
CA ILE A 122 3.91 24.15 21.95
C ILE A 122 4.12 24.08 23.46
N CYS A 123 3.25 23.34 24.16
CA CYS A 123 3.34 23.06 25.59
C CYS A 123 3.99 21.68 25.80
N VAL A 124 5.10 21.64 26.53
CA VAL A 124 5.86 20.42 26.77
C VAL A 124 5.52 19.87 28.15
N GLY A 125 4.98 18.65 28.20
CA GLY A 125 4.53 17.99 29.44
C GLY A 125 3.41 16.99 29.19
N ASN A 126 2.93 16.36 30.27
CA ASN A 126 1.80 15.45 30.19
C ASN A 126 0.49 16.24 29.96
N PHE A 127 -0.38 15.73 29.09
CA PHE A 127 -1.69 16.32 28.83
C PHE A 127 -2.50 16.55 30.11
N GLN A 128 -2.49 15.62 31.07
CA GLN A 128 -3.21 15.75 32.35
C GLN A 128 -2.71 16.90 33.24
N ASP A 129 -1.49 17.38 33.01
CA ASP A 129 -0.94 18.51 33.76
C ASP A 129 -1.20 19.82 33.03
N ILE A 130 -1.04 19.81 31.72
CA ILE A 130 -1.24 20.98 30.86
C ILE A 130 -2.71 21.37 30.75
N GLU A 131 -3.63 20.40 30.67
CA GLU A 131 -5.06 20.63 30.46
C GLU A 131 -5.67 21.61 31.47
N LYS A 132 -5.17 21.57 32.72
CA LYS A 132 -5.59 22.43 33.83
C LYS A 132 -5.38 23.93 33.57
N GLU A 133 -4.47 24.28 32.67
CA GLU A 133 -4.14 25.65 32.27
C GLU A 133 -4.64 26.00 30.85
N LEU A 134 -5.25 25.05 30.14
CA LEU A 134 -5.78 25.28 28.80
C LEU A 134 -7.10 26.03 28.82
N GLU A 135 -7.35 26.76 27.74
CA GLU A 135 -8.64 27.38 27.48
C GLU A 135 -9.68 26.32 27.09
N CYS A 136 -10.98 26.66 27.20
CA CYS A 136 -12.08 25.73 26.95
C CYS A 136 -12.98 26.13 25.76
N ASP A 137 -12.44 26.91 24.84
CA ASP A 137 -13.15 27.51 23.71
C ASP A 137 -12.54 27.12 22.34
N TYR A 138 -11.75 26.04 22.28
CA TYR A 138 -11.17 25.57 21.03
C TYR A 138 -12.26 25.17 20.03
N ASP A 139 -12.11 25.59 18.78
CA ASP A 139 -12.99 25.19 17.67
C ASP A 139 -12.77 23.72 17.31
N TYR A 140 -11.50 23.29 17.34
CA TYR A 140 -11.11 21.93 17.01
C TYR A 140 -10.07 21.40 18.00
N ALA A 141 -10.13 20.10 18.25
CA ALA A 141 -9.03 19.37 18.86
C ALA A 141 -8.63 18.16 18.00
N THR A 142 -7.37 17.75 18.04
CA THR A 142 -6.87 16.59 17.27
C THR A 142 -6.19 15.55 18.17
N LEU A 143 -6.44 14.27 17.83
CA LEU A 143 -5.79 13.08 18.38
C LEU A 143 -5.35 12.17 17.22
N ILE A 144 -4.17 12.43 16.65
CA ILE A 144 -3.69 11.75 15.44
C ILE A 144 -2.57 10.78 15.81
N GLY A 145 -2.86 9.48 15.91
CA GLY A 145 -1.90 8.47 16.39
C GLY A 145 -1.52 8.68 17.86
N VAL A 146 -2.53 8.93 18.70
CA VAL A 146 -2.37 9.25 20.13
C VAL A 146 -3.42 8.55 20.99
N PHE A 147 -4.66 8.43 20.50
CA PHE A 147 -5.77 7.90 21.28
C PHE A 147 -5.53 6.46 21.75
N GLU A 148 -4.80 5.67 20.96
CA GLU A 148 -4.43 4.28 21.27
C GLU A 148 -3.61 4.12 22.56
N TYR A 149 -2.84 5.14 22.93
CA TYR A 149 -2.00 5.17 24.13
C TYR A 149 -2.74 5.68 25.37
N GLY A 150 -4.06 5.91 25.28
CA GLY A 150 -4.86 6.44 26.39
C GLY A 150 -4.68 5.68 27.71
N ARG A 151 -4.50 4.35 27.67
CA ARG A 151 -4.21 3.56 28.88
C ARG A 151 -2.87 3.93 29.52
N GLY A 152 -1.81 4.10 28.73
CA GLY A 152 -0.48 4.48 29.22
C GLY A 152 -0.41 5.92 29.70
N TYR A 153 -1.13 6.84 29.06
CA TYR A 153 -1.02 8.28 29.34
C TYR A 153 -2.04 8.83 30.35
N ILE A 154 -3.28 8.32 30.32
CA ILE A 154 -4.38 8.81 31.17
C ILE A 154 -4.51 7.95 32.43
N GLY A 155 -4.37 6.63 32.30
CA GLY A 155 -4.57 5.70 33.42
C GLY A 155 -6.04 5.61 33.89
N GLY A 156 -6.25 5.02 35.08
CA GLY A 156 -7.58 4.80 35.64
C GLY A 156 -8.32 3.58 35.07
N GLU A 157 -9.55 3.33 35.52
CA GLU A 157 -10.35 2.15 35.12
C GLU A 157 -10.88 2.24 33.69
N LYS A 158 -11.24 3.45 33.24
CA LYS A 158 -11.75 3.75 31.89
C LYS A 158 -10.90 4.84 31.21
N PRO A 159 -9.62 4.54 30.88
CA PRO A 159 -8.67 5.56 30.41
C PRO A 159 -9.13 6.27 29.15
N TYR A 160 -9.72 5.54 28.20
CA TYR A 160 -10.17 6.11 26.93
C TYR A 160 -11.42 6.98 27.07
N HIS A 161 -12.35 6.62 27.98
CA HIS A 161 -13.49 7.48 28.33
C HIS A 161 -13.01 8.75 29.02
N GLY A 162 -12.07 8.62 29.97
CA GLY A 162 -11.42 9.76 30.62
C GLY A 162 -10.78 10.69 29.60
N PHE A 163 -9.96 10.14 28.70
CA PHE A 163 -9.30 10.91 27.65
C PHE A 163 -10.31 11.68 26.79
N LEU A 164 -11.33 10.98 26.31
CA LEU A 164 -12.36 11.57 25.45
C LEU A 164 -13.14 12.68 26.16
N ASN A 165 -13.53 12.47 27.43
CA ASN A 165 -14.28 13.49 28.16
C ASN A 165 -13.43 14.72 28.46
N THR A 166 -12.20 14.55 28.95
CA THR A 166 -11.30 15.67 29.25
C THR A 166 -11.02 16.51 28.00
N ILE A 167 -10.68 15.90 26.85
CA ILE A 167 -10.41 16.71 25.65
C ILE A 167 -11.67 17.42 25.14
N MET A 168 -12.85 16.80 25.26
CA MET A 168 -14.12 17.40 24.85
C MET A 168 -14.53 18.57 25.75
N GLU A 169 -14.05 18.67 26.99
CA GLU A 169 -14.25 19.84 27.86
C GLU A 169 -13.58 21.09 27.30
N HIS A 170 -12.45 20.95 26.60
CA HIS A 170 -11.73 22.08 26.01
C HIS A 170 -12.33 22.60 24.70
N ILE A 171 -13.25 21.86 24.10
CA ILE A 171 -13.86 22.20 22.81
C ILE A 171 -15.11 23.05 23.06
N ARG A 172 -15.29 24.14 22.33
CA ARG A 172 -16.51 24.96 22.44
C ARG A 172 -17.76 24.19 21.97
N PRO A 173 -18.98 24.56 22.41
CA PRO A 173 -20.20 24.01 21.83
C PRO A 173 -20.23 24.19 20.30
N GLY A 174 -20.53 23.10 19.58
CA GLY A 174 -20.47 23.04 18.11
C GLY A 174 -19.08 22.83 17.51
N GLY A 175 -18.01 22.90 18.33
CA GLY A 175 -16.66 22.54 17.92
C GLY A 175 -16.49 21.03 17.74
N LYS A 176 -15.33 20.62 17.22
CA LYS A 176 -15.12 19.23 16.74
C LYS A 176 -13.82 18.61 17.23
N LEU A 177 -13.89 17.35 17.68
CA LEU A 177 -12.73 16.50 17.92
C LEU A 177 -12.43 15.66 16.67
N LEU A 178 -11.17 15.62 16.26
CA LEU A 178 -10.68 14.88 15.09
C LEU A 178 -9.72 13.79 15.55
N ILE A 179 -10.08 12.52 15.34
CA ILE A 179 -9.27 11.37 15.76
C ILE A 179 -8.80 10.62 14.52
N ALA A 180 -7.50 10.38 14.39
CA ALA A 180 -6.97 9.45 13.39
C ALA A 180 -6.28 8.27 14.09
N ILE A 181 -6.69 7.05 13.75
CA ILE A 181 -6.26 5.83 14.44
C ILE A 181 -6.29 4.61 13.50
N GLU A 182 -5.41 3.66 13.73
CA GLU A 182 -5.44 2.33 13.15
C GLU A 182 -6.77 1.62 13.44
N ASN A 183 -7.27 0.87 12.46
CA ASN A 183 -8.37 -0.06 12.69
C ASN A 183 -7.79 -1.40 13.12
N LYS A 184 -8.16 -1.87 14.32
CA LYS A 184 -7.79 -3.21 14.82
C LYS A 184 -8.05 -4.33 13.80
N PHE A 185 -9.09 -4.19 12.97
CA PHE A 185 -9.50 -5.16 11.94
C PHE A 185 -9.10 -4.76 10.51
N GLY A 186 -8.20 -3.79 10.35
CA GLY A 186 -7.68 -3.39 9.04
C GLY A 186 -7.22 -4.61 8.24
N LEU A 187 -7.59 -4.66 6.95
CA LEU A 187 -7.30 -5.81 6.08
C LEU A 187 -5.81 -6.16 6.07
N LYS A 188 -4.92 -5.16 6.19
CA LYS A 188 -3.47 -5.36 6.24
C LYS A 188 -3.04 -6.38 7.30
N TYR A 189 -3.70 -6.41 8.47
CA TYR A 189 -3.37 -7.34 9.55
C TYR A 189 -3.79 -8.77 9.23
N TRP A 190 -4.95 -8.94 8.61
CA TRP A 190 -5.39 -10.24 8.07
C TRP A 190 -4.49 -10.72 6.93
N ALA A 191 -3.96 -9.79 6.13
CA ALA A 191 -3.07 -10.07 5.02
C ALA A 191 -1.62 -10.35 5.43
N GLY A 192 -1.30 -10.27 6.73
CA GLY A 192 0.00 -10.65 7.28
C GLY A 192 0.92 -9.49 7.68
N CYS A 193 0.42 -8.25 7.78
CA CYS A 193 1.14 -7.19 8.48
C CYS A 193 1.15 -7.45 9.99
N ARG A 194 2.28 -7.09 10.63
CA ARG A 194 2.39 -7.08 12.09
C ARG A 194 1.70 -5.83 12.65
N GLU A 195 1.15 -5.95 13.86
CA GLU A 195 0.44 -4.90 14.59
C GLU A 195 1.36 -3.69 14.86
N ASP A 196 0.92 -2.48 14.49
CA ASP A 196 1.76 -1.28 14.33
C ASP A 196 2.51 -0.84 15.60
N HIS A 197 2.01 -1.13 16.80
CA HIS A 197 2.62 -0.66 18.05
C HIS A 197 3.51 -1.72 18.70
N VAL A 198 3.13 -2.99 18.61
CA VAL A 198 3.81 -4.09 19.32
C VAL A 198 4.79 -4.85 18.42
N GLY A 199 4.57 -4.87 17.11
CA GLY A 199 5.41 -5.61 16.18
C GLY A 199 5.16 -7.13 16.15
N ALA A 200 4.13 -7.59 16.86
CA ALA A 200 3.66 -8.98 16.82
C ALA A 200 2.63 -9.18 15.69
N PHE A 201 2.54 -10.40 15.17
CA PHE A 201 1.43 -10.77 14.28
C PHE A 201 0.16 -10.96 15.10
N PHE A 202 -0.99 -10.57 14.52
CA PHE A 202 -2.34 -10.85 15.05
C PHE A 202 -2.70 -10.27 16.44
N GLU A 203 -1.79 -9.61 17.16
CA GLU A 203 -2.04 -9.11 18.54
C GLU A 203 -3.33 -8.30 18.66
N GLY A 204 -3.57 -7.35 17.75
CA GLY A 204 -4.81 -6.58 17.70
C GLY A 204 -6.02 -7.47 17.43
N LEU A 205 -5.95 -8.37 16.43
CA LEU A 205 -7.02 -9.30 16.06
C LEU A 205 -7.41 -10.24 17.20
N GLU A 206 -6.45 -10.68 18.00
CA GLU A 206 -6.63 -11.57 19.16
C GLU A 206 -7.08 -10.82 20.43
N GLY A 207 -7.17 -9.49 20.36
CA GLY A 207 -7.73 -8.65 21.41
C GLY A 207 -6.71 -8.16 22.44
N TYR A 208 -5.43 -8.02 22.07
CA TYR A 208 -4.35 -7.51 22.92
C TYR A 208 -4.15 -8.32 24.22
N GLN A 209 -4.01 -9.65 24.10
CA GLN A 209 -3.88 -10.54 25.26
C GLN A 209 -2.50 -10.43 25.95
N ASN A 210 -1.48 -10.00 25.22
CA ASN A 210 -0.09 -9.97 25.70
C ASN A 210 0.47 -8.55 25.82
N THR A 211 -0.38 -7.53 25.61
CA THR A 211 0.04 -6.13 25.52
C THR A 211 -0.66 -5.27 26.56
N GLU A 212 0.13 -4.44 27.25
CA GLU A 212 -0.36 -3.41 28.16
C GLU A 212 -0.05 -2.01 27.61
N GLY A 213 -0.87 -1.02 27.98
CA GLY A 213 -0.62 0.41 27.69
C GLY A 213 -1.09 0.95 26.33
N VAL A 214 -1.13 0.11 25.28
CA VAL A 214 -1.60 0.51 23.94
C VAL A 214 -2.76 -0.38 23.46
N ARG A 215 -3.74 0.21 22.77
CA ARG A 215 -4.87 -0.51 22.18
C ARG A 215 -5.51 0.29 21.05
N THR A 216 -5.77 -0.37 19.93
CA THR A 216 -6.62 0.16 18.84
C THR A 216 -8.01 -0.46 18.89
N PHE A 217 -8.92 0.05 18.06
CA PHE A 217 -10.34 -0.26 18.13
C PHE A 217 -10.92 -0.55 16.75
N THR A 218 -11.90 -1.44 16.71
CA THR A 218 -12.80 -1.59 15.56
C THR A 218 -13.82 -0.44 15.55
N ARG A 219 -14.46 -0.19 14.40
CA ARG A 219 -15.53 0.83 14.29
C ARG A 219 -16.64 0.64 15.34
N PRO A 220 -17.20 -0.57 15.57
CA PRO A 220 -18.20 -0.77 16.62
C PRO A 220 -17.70 -0.46 18.03
N GLU A 221 -16.45 -0.81 18.36
CA GLU A 221 -15.85 -0.48 19.66
C GLU A 221 -15.71 1.05 19.86
N LEU A 222 -15.30 1.79 18.82
CA LEU A 222 -15.24 3.26 18.87
C LEU A 222 -16.63 3.87 19.05
N VAL A 223 -17.61 3.42 18.26
CA VAL A 223 -19.00 3.88 18.37
C VAL A 223 -19.54 3.66 19.77
N GLN A 224 -19.37 2.46 20.32
CA GLN A 224 -19.80 2.14 21.67
C GLN A 224 -19.13 3.07 22.70
N LEU A 225 -17.82 3.29 22.58
CA LEU A 225 -17.08 4.18 23.47
C LEU A 225 -17.61 5.62 23.44
N PHE A 226 -17.86 6.15 22.24
CA PHE A 226 -18.39 7.50 22.07
C PHE A 226 -19.79 7.63 22.68
N GLU A 227 -20.67 6.66 22.43
CA GLU A 227 -22.04 6.66 22.94
C GLU A 227 -22.12 6.49 24.45
N GLU A 228 -21.25 5.67 25.04
CA GLU A 228 -21.09 5.54 26.50
C GLU A 228 -20.64 6.86 27.16
N CYS A 229 -19.89 7.69 26.43
CA CYS A 229 -19.52 9.04 26.87
C CYS A 229 -20.58 10.10 26.51
N GLY A 230 -21.68 9.71 25.85
CA GLY A 230 -22.78 10.60 25.48
C GLY A 230 -22.62 11.32 24.13
N TYR A 231 -21.58 11.01 23.36
CA TYR A 231 -21.35 11.61 22.04
C TYR A 231 -22.00 10.77 20.93
N ARG A 232 -23.01 11.35 20.28
CA ARG A 232 -23.80 10.69 19.22
C ARG A 232 -23.70 11.35 17.85
N ASN A 233 -23.01 12.48 17.77
CA ASN A 233 -22.78 13.19 16.50
C ASN A 233 -21.34 12.96 16.07
N TYR A 234 -21.11 11.87 15.34
CA TYR A 234 -19.80 11.50 14.83
C TYR A 234 -19.89 11.03 13.39
N ARG A 235 -18.78 11.10 12.66
CA ARG A 235 -18.66 10.69 11.26
C ARG A 235 -17.34 10.00 11.01
N PHE A 236 -17.37 9.00 10.14
CA PHE A 236 -16.18 8.26 9.74
C PHE A 236 -15.71 8.67 8.34
N TYR A 237 -14.39 8.77 8.24
CA TYR A 237 -13.63 8.82 7.01
C TYR A 237 -12.61 7.68 7.02
N TYR A 238 -12.18 7.27 5.83
CA TYR A 238 -11.33 6.11 5.63
C TYR A 238 -10.08 6.53 4.84
N PRO A 239 -8.98 6.88 5.53
CA PRO A 239 -7.71 7.15 4.90
C PRO A 239 -7.12 5.88 4.26
N TYR A 240 -6.58 6.01 3.05
CA TYR A 240 -5.96 4.92 2.28
C TYR A 240 -4.57 5.33 1.78
N PRO A 241 -3.54 4.45 1.85
CA PRO A 241 -3.58 3.07 2.36
C PRO A 241 -3.74 2.97 3.88
N ASP A 242 -3.39 4.02 4.62
CA ASP A 242 -3.71 4.23 6.03
C ASP A 242 -3.60 5.73 6.39
N TYR A 243 -3.88 6.08 7.65
CA TYR A 243 -3.81 7.46 8.14
C TYR A 243 -2.38 7.99 8.25
N LYS A 244 -1.35 7.14 8.17
CA LYS A 244 0.03 7.58 8.31
C LYS A 244 0.47 8.34 7.07
N PHE A 245 0.21 7.76 5.90
CA PHE A 245 0.59 8.32 4.60
C PHE A 245 -0.58 8.25 3.61
N PRO A 246 -1.71 8.92 3.89
CA PRO A 246 -2.87 8.78 3.04
C PRO A 246 -2.63 9.46 1.69
N THR A 247 -2.92 8.74 0.62
CA THR A 247 -3.03 9.27 -0.75
C THR A 247 -4.49 9.54 -1.12
N VAL A 248 -5.43 8.92 -0.41
CA VAL A 248 -6.87 9.14 -0.59
C VAL A 248 -7.57 9.17 0.77
N ILE A 249 -8.58 10.04 0.89
CA ILE A 249 -9.53 10.08 2.00
C ILE A 249 -10.93 9.83 1.44
N TYR A 250 -11.55 8.72 1.86
CA TYR A 250 -12.94 8.40 1.53
C TYR A 250 -13.87 8.82 2.69
N SER A 251 -15.11 9.19 2.39
CA SER A 251 -16.16 9.38 3.40
C SER A 251 -17.19 8.27 3.33
N GLU A 252 -18.06 8.14 4.33
CA GLU A 252 -19.20 7.21 4.29
C GLU A 252 -20.13 7.40 3.07
N ASP A 253 -20.16 8.60 2.47
CA ASP A 253 -21.00 8.91 1.31
C ASP A 253 -20.26 8.76 -0.04
N TYR A 254 -18.95 8.49 -0.02
CA TYR A 254 -18.13 8.28 -1.21
C TYR A 254 -17.05 7.25 -0.89
N LEU A 255 -17.41 5.97 -1.03
CA LEU A 255 -16.56 4.81 -0.78
C LEU A 255 -15.79 4.40 -2.05
N PRO A 256 -14.66 3.69 -1.91
CA PRO A 256 -13.91 3.20 -3.06
C PRO A 256 -14.72 2.25 -3.94
N ARG A 257 -14.38 2.20 -5.22
CA ARG A 257 -14.90 1.24 -6.20
C ARG A 257 -13.90 0.08 -6.39
N GLN A 258 -14.38 -1.00 -6.99
CA GLN A 258 -13.52 -2.13 -7.37
C GLN A 258 -12.41 -1.66 -8.32
N GLY A 259 -11.19 -2.15 -8.11
CA GLY A 259 -10.00 -1.75 -8.86
C GLY A 259 -9.32 -0.46 -8.39
N GLU A 260 -9.87 0.26 -7.41
CA GLU A 260 -9.25 1.51 -6.92
C GLU A 260 -8.16 1.29 -5.86
N LEU A 261 -8.22 0.18 -5.11
CA LEU A 261 -7.33 -0.09 -3.97
C LEU A 261 -6.18 -1.04 -4.34
N THR A 262 -5.19 -0.53 -5.08
CA THR A 262 -4.10 -1.34 -5.68
C THR A 262 -2.74 -1.18 -5.01
N GLN A 263 -2.56 -0.20 -4.13
CA GLN A 263 -1.30 0.12 -3.44
C GLN A 263 -1.30 -0.38 -1.99
N ASN A 264 -1.41 -1.70 -1.80
CA ASN A 264 -1.63 -2.30 -0.46
C ASN A 264 -0.35 -2.80 0.24
N ILE A 265 0.72 -3.06 -0.52
CA ILE A 265 1.99 -3.54 0.03
C ILE A 265 2.92 -2.35 0.28
N CYS A 266 2.83 -1.78 1.48
CA CYS A 266 3.54 -0.56 1.88
C CYS A 266 4.18 -0.66 3.28
N ASN A 267 4.90 -1.75 3.56
CA ASN A 267 5.57 -1.98 4.85
C ASN A 267 7.00 -1.39 4.89
N PHE A 268 7.14 -0.19 5.46
CA PHE A 268 8.43 0.48 5.61
C PHE A 268 9.20 0.11 6.89
N ASP A 269 8.48 -0.30 7.92
CA ASP A 269 9.00 -0.41 9.27
C ASP A 269 9.39 -1.85 9.65
N ARG A 270 8.63 -2.85 9.18
CA ARG A 270 8.83 -4.27 9.52
C ARG A 270 8.53 -5.23 8.37
N ASP A 271 9.18 -6.40 8.40
CA ASP A 271 8.85 -7.49 7.48
C ASP A 271 7.40 -7.96 7.71
N ARG A 272 6.75 -8.42 6.64
CA ARG A 272 5.38 -8.94 6.67
C ARG A 272 5.26 -10.27 5.94
N LEU A 273 4.19 -11.00 6.21
CA LEU A 273 3.74 -12.10 5.36
C LEU A 273 2.82 -11.55 4.27
N VAL A 274 2.76 -12.25 3.13
CA VAL A 274 1.72 -12.05 2.10
C VAL A 274 0.86 -13.30 2.10
N LEU A 275 -0.28 -13.21 2.79
CA LEU A 275 -1.21 -14.32 2.99
C LEU A 275 -2.30 -14.40 1.91
N MET A 276 -2.54 -13.30 1.20
CA MET A 276 -3.56 -13.17 0.17
C MET A 276 -3.22 -12.04 -0.81
N ASP A 277 -3.92 -12.01 -1.95
CA ASP A 277 -3.91 -10.89 -2.89
C ASP A 277 -4.89 -9.81 -2.39
N GLU A 278 -4.35 -8.78 -1.73
CA GLU A 278 -5.15 -7.73 -1.07
C GLU A 278 -6.04 -6.94 -2.04
N GLU A 279 -5.60 -6.71 -3.28
CA GLU A 279 -6.40 -6.01 -4.30
C GLU A 279 -7.68 -6.78 -4.58
N LYS A 280 -7.55 -8.10 -4.88
CA LYS A 280 -8.70 -8.96 -5.16
C LYS A 280 -9.64 -9.10 -3.96
N VAL A 281 -9.08 -9.13 -2.75
CA VAL A 281 -9.88 -9.25 -1.52
C VAL A 281 -10.60 -7.95 -1.21
N PHE A 282 -9.95 -6.79 -1.37
CA PHE A 282 -10.61 -5.49 -1.27
C PHE A 282 -11.76 -5.38 -2.28
N ASP A 283 -11.59 -5.84 -3.52
CA ASP A 283 -12.66 -5.83 -4.51
C ASP A 283 -13.89 -6.64 -4.06
N GLN A 284 -13.71 -7.78 -3.40
CA GLN A 284 -14.84 -8.53 -2.83
C GLN A 284 -15.46 -7.80 -1.62
N ILE A 285 -14.63 -7.26 -0.73
CA ILE A 285 -15.08 -6.49 0.45
C ILE A 285 -15.91 -5.27 0.03
N ILE A 286 -15.49 -4.56 -1.02
CA ILE A 286 -16.19 -3.41 -1.58
C ILE A 286 -17.54 -3.85 -2.17
N LYS A 287 -17.54 -4.92 -2.97
CA LYS A 287 -18.74 -5.48 -3.58
C LYS A 287 -19.81 -5.85 -2.56
N ASP A 288 -19.40 -6.38 -1.42
CA ASP A 288 -20.30 -6.82 -0.34
C ASP A 288 -20.62 -5.70 0.67
N GLY A 289 -20.15 -4.47 0.45
CA GLY A 289 -20.44 -3.32 1.31
C GLY A 289 -19.73 -3.34 2.66
N LEU A 290 -18.62 -4.09 2.78
CA LEU A 290 -17.89 -4.31 4.04
C LEU A 290 -16.67 -3.42 4.21
N PHE A 291 -16.35 -2.54 3.24
CA PHE A 291 -15.14 -1.71 3.28
C PHE A 291 -14.96 -0.90 4.58
N PRO A 292 -15.98 -0.22 5.13
CA PRO A 292 -15.88 0.47 6.42
C PRO A 292 -15.35 -0.37 7.58
N LEU A 293 -15.58 -1.69 7.57
CA LEU A 293 -15.13 -2.59 8.62
C LEU A 293 -13.64 -2.96 8.49
N TYR A 294 -13.14 -3.03 7.25
CA TYR A 294 -11.81 -3.54 6.90
C TYR A 294 -10.83 -2.48 6.40
N SER A 295 -11.23 -1.21 6.29
CA SER A 295 -10.30 -0.10 6.07
C SER A 295 -9.18 -0.15 7.11
N ASN A 296 -7.94 0.10 6.71
CA ASN A 296 -6.78 -0.04 7.61
C ASN A 296 -6.75 0.99 8.75
N SER A 297 -7.50 2.08 8.61
CA SER A 297 -7.56 3.15 9.59
C SER A 297 -8.82 3.98 9.47
N PHE A 298 -9.10 4.76 10.52
CA PHE A 298 -10.20 5.69 10.58
C PHE A 298 -9.68 7.11 10.77
N PHE A 299 -10.39 8.07 10.18
CA PHE A 299 -10.42 9.45 10.63
C PHE A 299 -11.84 9.75 11.09
N VAL A 300 -12.01 10.13 12.35
CA VAL A 300 -13.30 10.32 13.00
C VAL A 300 -13.47 11.77 13.39
N GLU A 301 -14.58 12.36 12.97
CA GLU A 301 -15.02 13.68 13.43
C GLU A 301 -16.11 13.49 14.47
N ILE A 302 -15.96 14.07 15.67
CA ILE A 302 -16.98 14.09 16.73
C ILE A 302 -17.35 15.54 17.00
N THR A 303 -18.62 15.90 16.82
CA THR A 303 -19.10 17.26 17.06
C THR A 303 -19.69 17.39 18.47
N LYS A 304 -19.19 18.35 19.25
CA LYS A 304 -19.75 18.67 20.57
C LYS A 304 -21.12 19.30 20.41
N ALA A 305 -22.12 18.80 21.14
CA ALA A 305 -23.48 19.33 21.06
C ALA A 305 -23.53 20.83 21.43
N PRO A 306 -24.38 21.64 20.78
CA PRO A 306 -24.62 23.02 21.20
C PRO A 306 -25.21 23.09 22.62
N GLU A 307 -24.89 24.16 23.36
CA GLU A 307 -25.50 24.43 24.67
C GLU A 307 -27.03 24.48 24.56
N GLY A 308 -27.73 23.74 25.43
CA GLY A 308 -29.20 23.69 25.49
C GLY A 308 -29.89 22.69 24.55
N GLU A 309 -29.17 21.97 23.67
CA GLU A 309 -29.74 20.84 22.89
C GLU A 309 -29.62 19.49 23.61
N ALA A 310 -28.65 19.33 24.51
CA ALA A 310 -28.45 18.10 25.28
C ALA A 310 -29.69 17.71 26.10
N GLU A 311 -30.41 18.70 26.64
CA GLU A 311 -31.65 18.49 27.41
C GLU A 311 -32.88 18.23 26.52
N LYS A 312 -32.88 18.69 25.25
CA LYS A 312 -34.03 18.54 24.34
C LYS A 312 -33.99 17.25 23.51
N LYS A 313 -32.81 16.69 23.23
CA LYS A 313 -32.66 15.44 22.44
C LYS A 313 -32.79 14.16 23.26
N ALA A 314 -32.76 14.22 24.59
CA ALA A 314 -33.12 13.08 25.43
C ALA A 314 -34.62 12.67 25.27
N ALA A 315 -35.46 13.56 24.70
CA ALA A 315 -36.89 13.34 24.50
C ALA A 315 -37.31 13.01 23.06
N LYS A 316 -36.39 12.94 22.10
CA LYS A 316 -36.71 12.64 20.69
C LYS A 316 -35.71 11.67 20.08
N SER A 317 -35.90 10.39 20.38
CA SER A 317 -35.31 9.28 19.66
C SER A 317 -36.05 9.06 18.34
N LEU A 318 -35.29 8.59 17.33
CA LEU A 318 -35.73 8.11 16.02
C LEU A 318 -36.16 9.18 15.01
N GLU A 319 -35.17 9.86 14.41
CA GLU A 319 -35.21 10.32 13.01
C GLU A 319 -33.78 10.69 12.60
N MET A 320 -33.02 9.69 12.13
CA MET A 320 -31.76 9.88 11.39
C MET A 320 -32.12 10.33 9.97
N ASP A 321 -32.41 11.62 9.75
CA ASP A 321 -32.31 12.20 8.39
C ASP A 321 -32.34 13.73 8.34
N GLU A 322 -32.83 14.43 9.38
CA GLU A 322 -32.99 15.89 9.28
C GLU A 322 -31.72 16.70 9.59
N GLY A 323 -30.65 16.07 10.09
CA GLY A 323 -29.37 16.73 10.38
C GLY A 323 -28.61 17.18 9.14
N ALA A 324 -28.92 16.62 7.96
CA ALA A 324 -28.29 16.97 6.70
C ALA A 324 -28.65 18.39 6.20
N LYS A 325 -29.76 18.99 6.69
CA LYS A 325 -30.25 20.29 6.21
C LYS A 325 -29.49 21.51 6.74
N ARG A 326 -28.47 21.35 7.59
CA ARG A 326 -27.72 22.47 8.21
C ARG A 326 -26.24 22.54 7.88
N GLU A 327 -25.72 21.62 7.08
CA GLU A 327 -24.29 21.60 6.79
C GLU A 327 -23.95 22.51 5.60
N LYS A 328 -23.05 23.49 5.83
CA LYS A 328 -22.68 24.49 4.81
C LYS A 328 -21.84 23.88 3.68
N SER A 329 -20.92 22.96 3.99
CA SER A 329 -20.03 22.28 3.04
C SER A 329 -19.43 21.04 3.70
N ARG A 330 -19.27 19.95 2.94
CA ARG A 330 -18.67 18.69 3.39
C ARG A 330 -17.74 18.12 2.33
N VAL A 331 -16.54 17.70 2.71
CA VAL A 331 -15.65 16.93 1.83
C VAL A 331 -16.09 15.48 1.80
N LEU A 332 -16.37 14.95 0.61
CA LEU A 332 -16.77 13.55 0.41
C LEU A 332 -15.59 12.66 0.04
N TYR A 333 -14.64 13.23 -0.69
CA TYR A 333 -13.47 12.52 -1.21
C TYR A 333 -12.33 13.49 -1.42
N THR A 334 -11.11 13.04 -1.12
CA THR A 334 -9.87 13.74 -1.48
C THR A 334 -8.84 12.76 -1.99
N LYS A 335 -8.18 13.06 -3.11
CA LYS A 335 -7.03 12.31 -3.63
C LYS A 335 -5.84 13.24 -3.87
N TYR A 336 -4.66 12.78 -3.47
CA TYR A 336 -3.39 13.47 -3.64
C TYR A 336 -2.60 12.83 -4.78
N SER A 337 -2.20 13.65 -5.74
CA SER A 337 -1.25 13.27 -6.78
C SER A 337 0.15 13.67 -6.33
N ASN A 338 0.72 12.90 -5.40
CA ASN A 338 1.94 13.24 -4.65
C ASN A 338 3.21 12.50 -5.14
N GLY A 339 3.12 11.66 -6.16
CA GLY A 339 4.29 10.99 -6.78
C GLY A 339 5.09 11.89 -7.73
N ARG A 340 5.04 13.21 -7.56
CA ARG A 340 5.51 14.20 -8.53
C ARG A 340 6.12 15.43 -7.85
N SER A 341 6.85 16.24 -8.63
CA SER A 341 7.50 17.43 -8.10
C SER A 341 6.47 18.45 -7.59
N PRO A 342 6.89 19.37 -6.68
CA PRO A 342 5.95 20.29 -6.05
C PRO A 342 5.17 21.19 -7.02
N GLU A 343 5.76 21.55 -8.16
CA GLU A 343 5.09 22.34 -9.21
C GLU A 343 3.95 21.60 -9.92
N PHE A 344 3.91 20.27 -9.84
CA PHE A 344 2.84 19.48 -10.43
C PHE A 344 1.92 18.87 -9.39
N ALA A 345 2.30 18.75 -8.12
CA ALA A 345 1.46 18.15 -7.08
C ALA A 345 0.10 18.85 -6.94
N ILE A 346 -1.00 18.10 -7.10
CA ILE A 346 -2.36 18.61 -6.90
C ILE A 346 -3.14 17.70 -5.97
N ARG A 347 -4.23 18.28 -5.49
CA ARG A 347 -5.27 17.62 -4.73
C ARG A 347 -6.59 17.71 -5.48
N THR A 348 -7.25 16.58 -5.68
CA THR A 348 -8.61 16.49 -6.24
C THR A 348 -9.59 16.26 -5.11
N CYS A 349 -10.62 17.09 -5.03
CA CYS A 349 -11.64 17.03 -4.00
C CYS A 349 -13.03 16.92 -4.60
N ILE A 350 -13.88 16.10 -4.00
CA ILE A 350 -15.33 16.10 -4.23
C ILE A 350 -15.97 16.58 -2.94
N VAL A 351 -16.79 17.62 -3.03
CA VAL A 351 -17.47 18.23 -1.90
C VAL A 351 -18.97 18.30 -2.14
N ARG A 352 -19.74 18.31 -1.05
CA ARG A 352 -21.18 18.56 -1.07
C ARG A 352 -21.45 19.88 -0.37
N GLU A 353 -21.99 20.85 -1.10
CA GLU A 353 -22.32 22.19 -0.61
C GLU A 353 -23.80 22.46 -0.89
N GLN A 354 -24.56 22.77 0.16
CA GLN A 354 -26.00 23.03 0.06
C GLN A 354 -26.81 21.91 -0.67
N GLY A 355 -26.30 20.67 -0.66
CA GLY A 355 -26.91 19.52 -1.33
C GLY A 355 -26.39 19.25 -2.74
N GLU A 356 -25.63 20.17 -3.34
CA GLU A 356 -25.01 20.00 -4.65
C GLU A 356 -23.60 19.42 -4.53
N ILE A 357 -23.25 18.50 -5.43
CA ILE A 357 -21.90 17.93 -5.51
C ILE A 357 -21.07 18.81 -6.43
N SER A 358 -19.87 19.19 -5.99
CA SER A 358 -18.88 19.84 -6.84
C SER A 358 -17.55 19.09 -6.78
N LEU A 359 -16.82 19.10 -7.90
CA LEU A 359 -15.48 18.55 -8.02
C LEU A 359 -14.52 19.71 -8.27
N TYR A 360 -13.41 19.77 -7.55
CA TYR A 360 -12.35 20.72 -7.85
C TYR A 360 -10.96 20.10 -7.71
N LYS A 361 -10.01 20.63 -8.47
CA LYS A 361 -8.57 20.39 -8.31
C LYS A 361 -7.92 21.67 -7.76
N MET A 362 -6.89 21.53 -6.95
CA MET A 362 -6.11 22.65 -6.41
C MET A 362 -4.67 22.23 -6.19
N PRO A 363 -3.70 23.18 -6.13
CA PRO A 363 -2.32 22.79 -5.94
C PRO A 363 -2.11 22.31 -4.51
N GLU A 364 -1.32 21.25 -4.31
CA GLU A 364 -0.94 20.82 -2.97
C GLU A 364 0.08 21.78 -2.35
N TYR A 365 0.92 22.38 -3.21
CA TYR A 365 1.94 23.32 -2.80
C TYR A 365 1.86 24.62 -3.60
N PRO A 366 2.28 25.78 -3.04
CA PRO A 366 2.24 27.06 -3.74
C PRO A 366 2.91 27.04 -5.13
N ALA A 367 3.94 26.22 -5.31
CA ALA A 367 4.63 26.04 -6.60
C ALA A 367 3.71 25.52 -7.72
N GLY A 368 2.60 24.86 -7.39
CA GLY A 368 1.65 24.27 -8.36
C GLY A 368 0.55 25.21 -8.84
N VAL A 369 0.46 26.45 -8.34
CA VAL A 369 -0.53 27.43 -8.80
C VAL A 369 -0.48 27.65 -10.33
N PRO A 370 0.70 27.82 -10.97
CA PRO A 370 0.77 27.97 -12.43
C PRO A 370 0.26 26.74 -13.18
N HIS A 371 0.42 25.53 -12.63
CA HIS A 371 -0.08 24.29 -13.22
C HIS A 371 -1.60 24.24 -13.20
N ILE A 372 -2.26 24.59 -12.09
CA ILE A 372 -3.73 24.66 -12.05
C ILE A 372 -4.29 25.70 -13.03
N GLN A 373 -3.60 26.83 -13.17
CA GLN A 373 -3.98 27.88 -14.14
C GLN A 373 -3.86 27.41 -15.60
N SER A 374 -2.85 26.59 -15.93
CA SER A 374 -2.71 26.07 -17.30
C SER A 374 -3.83 25.10 -17.68
N ILE A 375 -4.30 24.28 -16.74
CA ILE A 375 -5.45 23.37 -16.96
C ILE A 375 -6.70 24.16 -17.36
N ALA A 376 -6.97 25.29 -16.69
CA ALA A 376 -8.12 26.13 -17.03
C ALA A 376 -8.03 26.69 -18.46
N GLY A 377 -6.83 27.07 -18.90
CA GLY A 377 -6.58 27.55 -20.27
C GLY A 377 -6.66 26.47 -21.35
N ALA A 378 -6.42 25.21 -20.99
CA ALA A 378 -6.49 24.08 -21.90
C ALA A 378 -7.91 23.82 -22.42
N ARG A 379 -8.94 24.02 -21.58
CA ARG A 379 -10.35 23.80 -21.93
C ARG A 379 -10.73 24.46 -23.25
N ASP A 380 -10.51 25.77 -23.36
CA ASP A 380 -10.93 26.56 -24.52
C ASP A 380 -10.25 26.12 -25.82
N LYS A 381 -8.99 25.71 -25.72
CA LYS A 381 -8.21 25.29 -26.89
C LYS A 381 -8.66 23.91 -27.37
N LEU A 382 -8.88 22.98 -26.44
CA LEU A 382 -9.38 21.65 -26.77
C LEU A 382 -10.82 21.69 -27.29
N GLU A 383 -11.66 22.59 -26.76
CA GLU A 383 -13.03 22.74 -27.23
C GLU A 383 -13.07 23.20 -28.70
N GLN A 384 -12.23 24.17 -29.06
CA GLN A 384 -12.05 24.59 -30.45
C GLN A 384 -11.47 23.48 -31.33
N LEU A 385 -10.50 22.72 -30.80
CA LEU A 385 -9.86 21.62 -31.51
C LEU A 385 -10.85 20.51 -31.87
N PHE A 386 -11.64 20.05 -30.89
CA PHE A 386 -12.56 18.94 -31.08
C PHE A 386 -13.84 19.35 -31.84
N LEU A 387 -14.19 20.63 -31.90
CA LEU A 387 -15.34 21.14 -32.67
C LEU A 387 -15.26 20.74 -34.16
N ALA A 388 -14.05 20.67 -34.73
CA ALA A 388 -13.85 20.36 -36.13
C ALA A 388 -14.39 18.98 -36.54
N LYS A 389 -14.40 18.03 -35.62
CA LYS A 389 -14.77 16.62 -35.86
C LYS A 389 -15.97 16.17 -35.03
N GLY A 390 -16.21 16.81 -33.88
CA GLY A 390 -17.34 16.52 -33.00
C GLY A 390 -17.28 15.15 -32.32
N LEU A 391 -16.09 14.53 -32.24
CA LEU A 391 -15.92 13.19 -31.65
C LEU A 391 -15.87 13.23 -30.11
N PHE A 392 -15.35 14.32 -29.54
CA PHE A 392 -15.17 14.53 -28.11
C PHE A 392 -15.73 15.86 -27.66
N GLN A 393 -16.18 15.91 -26.40
CA GLN A 393 -16.58 17.13 -25.70
C GLN A 393 -15.65 17.33 -24.51
N VAL A 394 -15.20 18.56 -24.30
CA VAL A 394 -14.34 18.88 -23.17
C VAL A 394 -15.21 19.14 -21.95
N ASN A 395 -14.88 18.49 -20.84
CA ASN A 395 -15.54 18.72 -19.55
C ASN A 395 -15.41 20.20 -19.16
N GLN A 396 -16.50 20.85 -18.76
CA GLN A 396 -16.48 22.27 -18.47
C GLN A 396 -15.82 22.55 -17.12
N CYS A 397 -15.00 23.60 -17.08
CA CYS A 397 -14.33 24.05 -15.87
C CYS A 397 -14.41 25.55 -15.64
N ARG A 398 -14.34 25.96 -14.37
CA ARG A 398 -14.19 27.35 -13.92
C ARG A 398 -13.04 27.49 -12.92
N LEU A 399 -12.23 28.52 -13.07
CA LEU A 399 -11.14 28.85 -12.14
C LEU A 399 -11.63 29.88 -11.12
N GLU A 400 -11.47 29.59 -9.83
CA GLU A 400 -11.71 30.51 -8.72
C GLU A 400 -10.53 30.47 -7.77
N GLU A 401 -9.85 31.62 -7.62
CA GLU A 401 -8.59 31.72 -6.88
C GLU A 401 -7.59 30.66 -7.40
N ASP A 402 -7.13 29.77 -6.52
CA ASP A 402 -6.20 28.68 -6.83
C ASP A 402 -6.92 27.32 -7.01
N LYS A 403 -8.24 27.32 -7.24
CA LYS A 403 -9.05 26.11 -7.44
C LYS A 403 -9.69 26.10 -8.82
N ILE A 404 -9.60 24.96 -9.52
CA ILE A 404 -10.33 24.71 -10.75
C ILE A 404 -11.47 23.74 -10.47
N PHE A 405 -12.71 24.21 -10.64
CA PHE A 405 -13.92 23.41 -10.48
C PHE A 405 -14.33 22.83 -11.81
N PHE A 406 -14.74 21.56 -11.82
CA PHE A 406 -15.27 20.86 -12.98
C PHE A 406 -16.75 20.55 -12.78
N GLU A 407 -17.48 20.47 -13.89
CA GLU A 407 -18.84 19.91 -13.86
C GLU A 407 -18.82 18.44 -13.44
N PHE A 408 -19.83 18.04 -12.66
CA PHE A 408 -19.97 16.67 -12.19
C PHE A 408 -20.87 15.88 -13.15
N LEU A 409 -20.25 15.19 -14.11
CA LEU A 409 -20.96 14.43 -15.14
C LEU A 409 -21.32 13.03 -14.66
N SER A 410 -22.50 12.55 -15.09
CA SER A 410 -22.95 11.17 -14.86
C SER A 410 -22.75 10.33 -16.12
N GLY A 411 -22.10 9.18 -15.97
CA GLY A 411 -21.80 8.27 -17.07
C GLY A 411 -20.95 7.09 -16.63
N VAL A 412 -20.44 6.34 -17.59
CA VAL A 412 -19.52 5.22 -17.39
C VAL A 412 -18.24 5.53 -18.15
N THR A 413 -17.07 5.36 -17.55
CA THR A 413 -15.82 5.60 -18.28
C THR A 413 -15.66 4.56 -19.39
N LEU A 414 -14.95 4.90 -20.45
CA LEU A 414 -14.67 3.95 -21.53
C LEU A 414 -13.90 2.74 -20.99
N GLU A 415 -12.99 2.95 -20.04
CA GLU A 415 -12.30 1.88 -19.32
C GLU A 415 -13.28 0.94 -18.60
N GLU A 416 -14.20 1.47 -17.79
CA GLU A 416 -15.23 0.69 -17.09
C GLU A 416 -16.10 -0.11 -18.08
N LYS A 417 -16.49 0.51 -19.21
CA LYS A 417 -17.28 -0.16 -20.25
C LYS A 417 -16.51 -1.32 -20.91
N LEU A 418 -15.23 -1.12 -21.23
CA LEU A 418 -14.37 -2.17 -21.79
C LEU A 418 -14.18 -3.33 -20.81
N ASP A 419 -13.96 -3.03 -19.54
CA ASP A 419 -13.83 -4.04 -18.48
C ASP A 419 -15.12 -4.85 -18.27
N LEU A 420 -16.28 -4.20 -18.28
CA LEU A 420 -17.57 -4.88 -18.19
C LEU A 420 -17.81 -5.85 -19.38
N LEU A 421 -17.35 -5.51 -20.58
CA LEU A 421 -17.43 -6.42 -21.73
C LEU A 421 -16.48 -7.61 -21.57
N LEU A 422 -15.27 -7.37 -21.06
CA LEU A 422 -14.29 -8.41 -20.78
C LEU A 422 -14.81 -9.41 -19.74
N GLU A 423 -15.39 -8.91 -18.65
CA GLU A 423 -15.99 -9.73 -17.57
C GLU A 423 -17.18 -10.55 -18.06
N LYS A 424 -17.97 -10.03 -19.00
CA LYS A 424 -19.07 -10.75 -19.65
C LYS A 424 -18.62 -11.73 -20.74
N GLY A 425 -17.32 -11.84 -21.01
CA GLY A 425 -16.76 -12.68 -22.06
C GLY A 425 -17.07 -12.20 -23.49
N LYS A 426 -17.53 -10.96 -23.66
CA LYS A 426 -17.90 -10.35 -24.96
C LYS A 426 -16.66 -9.80 -25.66
N LYS A 427 -15.69 -10.69 -25.95
CA LYS A 427 -14.38 -10.30 -26.50
C LYS A 427 -14.48 -9.54 -27.83
N ASP A 428 -15.34 -9.96 -28.75
CA ASP A 428 -15.44 -9.33 -30.07
C ASP A 428 -16.05 -7.92 -30.02
N GLU A 429 -17.10 -7.71 -29.22
CA GLU A 429 -17.69 -6.38 -28.98
C GLU A 429 -16.67 -5.43 -28.34
N MET A 430 -15.90 -5.93 -27.37
CA MET A 430 -14.85 -5.15 -26.72
C MET A 430 -13.75 -4.75 -27.72
N ARG A 431 -13.29 -5.70 -28.55
CA ARG A 431 -12.27 -5.45 -29.58
C ARG A 431 -12.69 -4.39 -30.58
N GLU A 432 -13.93 -4.45 -31.04
CA GLU A 432 -14.47 -3.47 -31.99
C GLU A 432 -14.56 -2.08 -31.36
N LEU A 433 -15.11 -1.98 -30.15
CA LEU A 433 -15.16 -0.72 -29.41
C LEU A 433 -13.76 -0.15 -29.19
N LEU A 434 -12.80 -0.98 -28.78
CA LEU A 434 -11.43 -0.53 -28.55
C LEU A 434 -10.79 0.03 -29.84
N ARG A 435 -10.96 -0.64 -30.98
CA ARG A 435 -10.48 -0.15 -32.28
C ARG A 435 -11.16 1.16 -32.68
N GLU A 436 -12.47 1.24 -32.52
CA GLU A 436 -13.26 2.44 -32.80
C GLU A 436 -12.73 3.63 -32.00
N GLU A 437 -12.48 3.47 -30.71
CA GLU A 437 -12.04 4.56 -29.84
C GLU A 437 -10.60 4.99 -30.09
N VAL A 438 -9.68 4.06 -30.39
CA VAL A 438 -8.33 4.42 -30.82
C VAL A 438 -8.37 5.22 -32.13
N LYS A 439 -9.24 4.83 -33.06
CA LYS A 439 -9.46 5.58 -34.29
C LYS A 439 -10.02 6.98 -34.00
N HIS A 440 -10.99 7.11 -33.09
CA HIS A 440 -11.50 8.41 -32.66
C HIS A 440 -10.40 9.31 -32.09
N ILE A 441 -9.52 8.77 -31.25
CA ILE A 441 -8.37 9.52 -30.69
C ILE A 441 -7.46 10.03 -31.81
N LEU A 442 -7.13 9.18 -32.78
CA LEU A 442 -6.29 9.58 -33.92
C LEU A 442 -6.97 10.64 -34.78
N GLU A 443 -8.28 10.55 -34.98
CA GLU A 443 -9.04 11.45 -35.87
C GLU A 443 -9.64 12.68 -35.16
N ALA A 444 -9.40 12.83 -33.86
CA ALA A 444 -10.00 13.85 -33.00
C ALA A 444 -9.67 15.28 -33.43
N ALA A 445 -8.50 15.48 -34.05
CA ALA A 445 -7.94 16.79 -34.36
C ALA A 445 -7.34 16.85 -35.77
N PRO A 446 -7.24 18.04 -36.39
CA PRO A 446 -6.45 18.24 -37.60
C PRO A 446 -4.97 17.93 -37.37
N PHE A 447 -4.32 17.33 -38.38
CA PHE A 447 -2.90 17.03 -38.32
C PHE A 447 -2.02 18.16 -38.86
N VAL A 448 -0.88 18.34 -38.21
CA VAL A 448 0.28 19.07 -38.71
C VAL A 448 1.46 18.11 -38.87
N GLU A 449 2.51 18.53 -39.56
CA GLU A 449 3.77 17.79 -39.58
C GLU A 449 4.47 17.93 -38.22
N PHE A 450 4.98 16.83 -37.67
CA PHE A 450 5.74 16.87 -36.43
C PHE A 450 7.03 17.65 -36.60
N VAL A 451 7.22 18.67 -35.76
CA VAL A 451 8.46 19.41 -35.64
C VAL A 451 8.94 19.35 -34.19
N MET A 452 10.20 18.99 -34.02
CA MET A 452 10.86 18.98 -32.72
C MET A 452 11.06 20.41 -32.22
N THR A 453 10.31 20.81 -31.19
CA THR A 453 10.47 22.12 -30.53
C THR A 453 11.29 22.01 -29.24
N PRO A 454 11.89 23.13 -28.76
CA PRO A 454 12.55 23.14 -27.45
C PRO A 454 11.62 22.72 -26.30
N GLU A 455 10.34 23.09 -26.37
CA GLU A 455 9.31 22.75 -25.37
C GLU A 455 9.02 21.26 -25.40
N PHE A 456 8.88 20.67 -26.59
CA PHE A 456 8.75 19.21 -26.75
C PHE A 456 9.95 18.50 -26.14
N GLN A 457 11.18 18.94 -26.46
CA GLN A 457 12.41 18.31 -25.94
C GLN A 457 12.47 18.34 -24.42
N LYS A 458 11.97 19.39 -23.78
CA LYS A 458 11.92 19.51 -22.32
C LYS A 458 11.01 18.45 -21.69
N VAL A 459 9.89 18.11 -22.33
CA VAL A 459 8.87 17.20 -21.79
C VAL A 459 9.15 15.75 -22.19
N PHE A 460 9.38 15.51 -23.48
CA PHE A 460 9.44 14.16 -24.06
C PHE A 460 10.87 13.74 -24.45
N GLY A 461 11.86 14.62 -24.30
CA GLY A 461 13.25 14.37 -24.67
C GLY A 461 13.48 14.44 -26.18
N ASN A 462 14.68 14.03 -26.60
CA ASN A 462 15.08 14.08 -28.00
C ASN A 462 14.80 12.73 -28.68
N VAL A 463 13.73 12.69 -29.48
CA VAL A 463 13.38 11.51 -30.30
C VAL A 463 13.51 11.82 -31.79
N SER A 464 13.95 10.84 -32.56
CA SER A 464 13.99 10.91 -34.01
C SER A 464 13.11 9.82 -34.60
N PHE A 465 12.29 10.20 -35.57
CA PHE A 465 11.46 9.25 -36.31
C PHE A 465 12.07 9.00 -37.70
N PRO A 466 11.98 7.78 -38.23
CA PRO A 466 12.56 7.42 -39.52
C PRO A 466 11.81 8.01 -40.72
N ARG A 467 10.59 8.52 -40.49
CA ARG A 467 9.72 9.15 -41.49
C ARG A 467 9.01 10.35 -40.84
N GLU A 468 8.42 11.20 -41.67
CA GLU A 468 7.52 12.26 -41.23
C GLU A 468 6.38 11.67 -40.40
N GLU A 469 6.11 12.28 -39.24
CA GLU A 469 5.03 11.87 -38.33
C GLU A 469 3.93 12.93 -38.34
N ALA A 470 2.68 12.49 -38.38
CA ALA A 470 1.54 13.36 -38.16
C ALA A 470 1.46 13.71 -36.66
N ALA A 471 1.26 15.00 -36.37
CA ALA A 471 1.17 15.52 -35.02
C ALA A 471 -0.09 16.36 -34.82
N VAL A 472 -0.46 16.56 -33.56
CA VAL A 472 -1.50 17.48 -33.14
C VAL A 472 -0.82 18.68 -32.47
N GLU A 473 -1.15 19.90 -32.93
CA GLU A 473 -0.49 21.13 -32.47
C GLU A 473 -0.84 21.49 -31.02
N THR A 474 -2.09 21.28 -30.62
CA THR A 474 -2.53 21.34 -29.22
C THR A 474 -2.97 19.94 -28.80
N ALA A 475 -2.15 19.25 -28.01
CA ALA A 475 -2.33 17.83 -27.72
C ALA A 475 -2.59 17.59 -26.24
N ASP A 476 -3.74 17.00 -25.93
CA ASP A 476 -4.05 16.42 -24.64
C ASP A 476 -3.55 14.98 -24.57
N ILE A 477 -2.47 14.74 -23.82
CA ILE A 477 -1.92 13.39 -23.65
C ILE A 477 -2.63 12.59 -22.54
N ASP A 478 -3.59 13.21 -21.84
CA ASP A 478 -4.50 12.55 -20.90
C ASP A 478 -5.78 12.02 -21.55
N LEU A 479 -5.88 12.08 -22.89
CA LEU A 479 -6.93 11.44 -23.68
C LEU A 479 -6.79 9.90 -23.68
N ILE A 480 -6.88 9.30 -22.49
CA ILE A 480 -6.83 7.87 -22.20
C ILE A 480 -8.23 7.35 -21.80
N PHE A 481 -8.46 6.05 -21.88
CA PHE A 481 -9.81 5.48 -21.73
C PHE A 481 -10.46 5.71 -20.37
N SER A 482 -9.68 5.84 -19.28
CA SER A 482 -10.21 6.15 -17.95
C SER A 482 -10.71 7.60 -17.84
N ASN A 483 -10.24 8.50 -18.71
CA ASN A 483 -10.58 9.92 -18.73
C ASN A 483 -11.65 10.25 -19.78
N ILE A 484 -12.13 9.25 -20.53
CA ILE A 484 -13.23 9.41 -21.49
C ILE A 484 -14.52 8.88 -20.84
N LEU A 485 -15.43 9.76 -20.49
CA LEU A 485 -16.75 9.42 -19.95
C LEU A 485 -17.78 9.27 -21.06
N LEU A 486 -18.52 8.17 -21.05
CA LEU A 486 -19.65 7.92 -21.92
C LEU A 486 -20.95 8.25 -21.19
N THR A 487 -21.65 9.28 -21.66
CA THR A 487 -22.94 9.72 -21.14
C THR A 487 -24.10 8.94 -21.79
N GLU A 488 -25.29 9.00 -21.19
CA GLU A 488 -26.48 8.27 -21.69
C GLU A 488 -26.88 8.66 -23.12
N ASP A 489 -26.59 9.89 -23.54
CA ASP A 489 -26.81 10.38 -24.90
C ASP A 489 -25.75 9.93 -25.91
N GLY A 490 -24.79 9.09 -25.49
CA GLY A 490 -23.78 8.47 -26.33
C GLY A 490 -22.58 9.37 -26.63
N LYS A 491 -22.48 10.54 -26.00
CA LYS A 491 -21.34 11.45 -26.16
C LYS A 491 -20.14 10.99 -25.34
N ARG A 492 -18.96 11.43 -25.79
CA ARG A 492 -17.66 11.19 -25.15
C ARG A 492 -17.18 12.49 -24.53
N HIS A 493 -17.14 12.55 -23.21
CA HIS A 493 -16.63 13.69 -22.46
C HIS A 493 -15.20 13.40 -21.99
N VAL A 494 -14.27 14.31 -22.29
CA VAL A 494 -12.88 14.27 -21.80
C VAL A 494 -12.86 14.91 -20.41
N LEU A 495 -12.78 14.08 -19.38
CA LEU A 495 -12.88 14.47 -17.97
C LEU A 495 -11.64 15.19 -17.46
N ASP A 496 -10.48 14.71 -17.88
CA ASP A 496 -9.18 15.19 -17.44
C ASP A 496 -8.34 15.52 -18.65
N TYR A 497 -7.81 16.74 -18.65
CA TYR A 497 -6.97 17.33 -19.69
C TYR A 497 -5.82 18.11 -19.05
N GLU A 498 -5.36 17.61 -17.90
CA GLU A 498 -4.31 18.20 -17.09
C GLU A 498 -2.99 18.34 -17.88
N TRP A 499 -2.67 17.35 -18.71
CA TRP A 499 -1.50 17.37 -19.57
C TRP A 499 -1.84 17.72 -21.02
N THR A 500 -2.22 18.98 -21.20
CA THR A 500 -2.38 19.59 -22.52
C THR A 500 -1.17 20.43 -22.89
N PHE A 501 -0.59 20.17 -24.06
CA PHE A 501 0.59 20.87 -24.56
C PHE A 501 0.31 21.64 -25.84
N GLU A 502 0.91 22.82 -25.96
CA GLU A 502 0.77 23.73 -27.12
C GLU A 502 2.01 23.66 -28.02
N PHE A 503 2.43 22.45 -28.33
CA PHE A 503 3.45 22.16 -29.32
C PHE A 503 3.10 20.84 -30.03
N PRO A 504 3.58 20.61 -31.26
CA PRO A 504 3.26 19.40 -32.01
C PRO A 504 3.65 18.12 -31.26
N VAL A 505 2.66 17.29 -30.92
CA VAL A 505 2.87 15.94 -30.36
C VAL A 505 2.41 14.89 -31.38
N PRO A 506 3.22 13.85 -31.68
CA PRO A 506 2.83 12.80 -32.62
C PRO A 506 1.47 12.18 -32.27
N ALA A 507 0.53 12.14 -33.21
CA ALA A 507 -0.81 11.60 -32.97
C ALA A 507 -0.78 10.12 -32.55
N GLY A 508 0.16 9.36 -33.11
CA GLY A 508 0.40 7.97 -32.70
C GLY A 508 0.83 7.82 -31.24
N PHE A 509 1.41 8.86 -30.62
CA PHE A 509 1.75 8.85 -29.19
C PHE A 509 0.50 8.93 -28.31
N LEU A 510 -0.52 9.68 -28.72
CA LEU A 510 -1.82 9.75 -28.02
C LEU A 510 -2.51 8.38 -28.02
N ALA A 511 -2.58 7.74 -29.20
CA ALA A 511 -3.09 6.37 -29.32
C ALA A 511 -2.25 5.38 -28.51
N TYR A 512 -0.92 5.47 -28.58
CA TYR A 512 -0.02 4.64 -27.78
C TYR A 512 -0.33 4.76 -26.28
N ARG A 513 -0.47 5.98 -25.74
CA ARG A 513 -0.77 6.20 -24.33
C ARG A 513 -2.12 5.62 -23.93
N ALA A 514 -3.18 5.85 -24.71
CA ALA A 514 -4.51 5.29 -24.42
C ALA A 514 -4.48 3.75 -24.34
N ILE A 515 -3.80 3.11 -25.28
CA ILE A 515 -3.62 1.65 -25.32
C ILE A 515 -2.75 1.16 -24.14
N HIS A 516 -1.63 1.85 -23.90
CA HIS A 516 -0.65 1.51 -22.87
C HIS A 516 -1.28 1.53 -21.48
N TYR A 517 -1.94 2.64 -21.12
CA TYR A 517 -2.59 2.75 -19.81
C TYR A 517 -3.72 1.75 -19.64
N TYR A 518 -4.49 1.44 -20.68
CA TYR A 518 -5.50 0.39 -20.57
C TYR A 518 -4.87 -0.98 -20.29
N PHE A 519 -3.80 -1.35 -20.98
CA PHE A 519 -3.23 -2.69 -20.81
C PHE A 519 -2.31 -2.87 -19.59
N GLU A 520 -1.62 -1.82 -19.12
CA GLU A 520 -0.64 -1.94 -18.03
C GLU A 520 -1.24 -1.76 -16.62
N THR A 521 -2.42 -1.13 -16.50
CA THR A 521 -3.00 -0.78 -15.19
C THR A 521 -3.73 -1.92 -14.49
N SER A 522 -4.06 -3.01 -15.18
CA SER A 522 -4.73 -4.16 -14.55
C SER A 522 -4.28 -5.51 -15.11
N ALA A 523 -3.90 -6.42 -14.21
CA ALA A 523 -3.47 -7.77 -14.56
C ALA A 523 -4.56 -8.59 -15.28
N LYS A 524 -5.85 -8.29 -15.06
CA LYS A 524 -6.97 -8.97 -15.72
C LYS A 524 -6.95 -8.78 -17.24
N ARG A 525 -6.31 -7.71 -17.73
CA ARG A 525 -6.22 -7.35 -19.14
C ARG A 525 -5.01 -7.99 -19.84
N LYS A 526 -4.16 -8.74 -19.12
CA LYS A 526 -2.98 -9.42 -19.71
C LYS A 526 -3.34 -10.35 -20.87
N ILE A 527 -4.48 -11.05 -20.75
CA ILE A 527 -5.03 -11.90 -21.82
C ILE A 527 -5.23 -11.14 -23.13
N LEU A 528 -5.51 -9.83 -23.05
CA LEU A 528 -5.72 -8.98 -24.22
C LEU A 528 -4.41 -8.65 -24.92
N LYS A 529 -3.29 -8.46 -24.21
CA LYS A 529 -1.99 -8.22 -24.84
C LYS A 529 -1.53 -9.42 -25.67
N GLU A 530 -1.86 -10.63 -25.22
CA GLU A 530 -1.52 -11.88 -25.90
C GLU A 530 -2.45 -12.13 -27.09
N ASP A 531 -3.72 -11.76 -26.96
CA ASP A 531 -4.77 -11.98 -27.96
C ASP A 531 -4.87 -10.85 -29.02
N LEU A 532 -4.40 -9.64 -28.74
CA LEU A 532 -4.60 -8.44 -29.56
C LEU A 532 -3.28 -7.73 -29.87
N ASN A 533 -2.98 -7.65 -31.16
CA ASN A 533 -1.81 -6.93 -31.66
C ASN A 533 -2.14 -5.47 -32.01
N LEU A 534 -2.83 -4.81 -31.09
CA LEU A 534 -3.48 -3.54 -31.36
C LEU A 534 -2.49 -2.42 -31.74
N TYR A 535 -1.30 -2.39 -31.13
CA TYR A 535 -0.26 -1.44 -31.52
C TYR A 535 0.07 -1.56 -33.02
N GLU A 536 0.25 -2.79 -33.54
CA GLU A 536 0.57 -2.99 -34.95
C GLU A 536 -0.60 -2.66 -35.87
N GLU A 537 -1.84 -2.93 -35.46
CA GLU A 537 -3.06 -2.55 -36.21
C GLU A 537 -3.13 -1.03 -36.49
N PHE A 538 -2.64 -0.21 -35.56
CA PHE A 538 -2.54 1.26 -35.70
C PHE A 538 -1.17 1.75 -36.15
N GLY A 539 -0.32 0.85 -36.67
CA GLY A 539 0.99 1.21 -37.23
C GLY A 539 2.03 1.64 -36.18
N ILE A 540 1.83 1.31 -34.90
CA ILE A 540 2.79 1.55 -33.81
C ILE A 540 3.74 0.34 -33.74
N THR A 541 4.61 0.21 -34.74
CA THR A 541 5.51 -0.95 -34.90
C THR A 541 6.94 -0.63 -34.48
N GLY A 542 7.68 -1.67 -34.04
CA GLY A 542 9.14 -1.67 -33.85
C GLY A 542 9.74 -0.38 -33.28
N ASP A 543 10.43 0.38 -34.14
CA ASP A 543 11.13 1.61 -33.78
C ASP A 543 10.19 2.70 -33.23
N ARG A 544 9.00 2.87 -33.81
CA ARG A 544 8.03 3.89 -33.37
C ARG A 544 7.58 3.63 -31.94
N ARG A 545 7.32 2.36 -31.59
CA ARG A 545 6.96 1.97 -30.22
C ARG A 545 8.07 2.28 -29.22
N LEU A 546 9.33 1.97 -29.56
CA LEU A 546 10.48 2.30 -28.70
C LEU A 546 10.63 3.81 -28.48
N LYS A 547 10.35 4.64 -29.51
CA LYS A 547 10.33 6.10 -29.36
C LYS A 547 9.21 6.57 -28.45
N TYR A 548 8.01 6.01 -28.56
CA TYR A 548 6.91 6.35 -27.66
C TYR A 548 7.15 5.90 -26.22
N GLU A 549 7.75 4.73 -26.00
CA GLU A 549 8.21 4.28 -24.69
C GLU A 549 9.29 5.23 -24.10
N GLU A 550 10.17 5.77 -24.96
CA GLU A 550 11.14 6.80 -24.56
C GLU A 550 10.48 8.13 -24.20
N MET A 551 9.53 8.60 -25.00
CA MET A 551 8.73 9.80 -24.71
C MET A 551 8.00 9.65 -23.38
N GLU A 552 7.34 8.51 -23.15
CA GLU A 552 6.65 8.22 -21.88
C GLU A 552 7.60 8.29 -20.69
N ARG A 553 8.75 7.63 -20.78
CA ARG A 553 9.74 7.65 -19.71
C ARG A 553 10.28 9.05 -19.43
N ASN A 554 10.46 9.87 -20.46
CA ASN A 554 10.90 11.25 -20.29
C ASN A 554 9.81 12.13 -19.69
N PHE A 555 8.54 11.93 -20.07
CA PHE A 555 7.40 12.59 -19.47
C PHE A 555 7.25 12.25 -17.98
N GLN A 556 7.37 10.97 -17.60
CA GLN A 556 7.36 10.56 -16.19
C GLN A 556 8.52 11.21 -15.40
N ARG A 557 9.70 11.38 -16.01
CA ARG A 557 10.81 12.12 -15.39
C ARG A 557 10.54 13.61 -15.28
N TYR A 558 9.91 14.21 -16.28
CA TYR A 558 9.52 15.63 -16.28
C TYR A 558 8.55 15.94 -15.14
N ILE A 559 7.51 15.10 -14.97
CA ILE A 559 6.53 15.26 -13.88
C ILE A 559 7.17 15.05 -12.50
N ARG A 560 8.08 14.07 -12.40
CA ARG A 560 8.70 13.72 -11.13
C ARG A 560 9.77 14.74 -10.72
N GLY A 561 10.51 15.29 -11.68
CA GLY A 561 11.73 16.05 -11.42
C GLY A 561 12.70 15.24 -10.55
N ASP A 562 13.21 15.88 -9.49
CA ASP A 562 14.07 15.23 -8.50
C ASP A 562 13.27 14.48 -7.42
N TYR A 563 11.95 14.65 -7.34
CA TYR A 563 11.13 14.04 -6.28
C TYR A 563 11.26 12.51 -6.26
N VAL A 564 11.40 11.92 -5.07
CA VAL A 564 11.43 10.46 -4.88
C VAL A 564 10.07 10.00 -4.34
N PRO A 565 9.23 9.33 -5.15
CA PRO A 565 7.91 8.87 -4.71
C PRO A 565 7.99 7.76 -3.66
N ALA A 566 6.94 7.64 -2.85
CA ALA A 566 6.85 6.58 -1.83
C ALA A 566 7.04 5.16 -2.40
N GLY A 567 6.54 4.87 -3.61
CA GLY A 567 6.76 3.57 -4.25
C GLY A 567 8.21 3.27 -4.64
N GLU A 568 9.04 4.31 -4.84
CA GLU A 568 10.49 4.16 -5.02
C GLU A 568 11.20 3.99 -3.69
N LEU A 569 10.80 4.78 -2.67
CA LEU A 569 11.27 4.59 -1.30
C LEU A 569 10.99 3.17 -0.79
N TYR A 570 9.81 2.61 -1.10
CA TYR A 570 9.50 1.24 -0.70
C TYR A 570 10.49 0.22 -1.30
N ARG A 571 10.94 0.43 -2.54
CA ARG A 571 11.94 -0.46 -3.17
C ARG A 571 13.32 -0.36 -2.54
N SER A 572 13.68 0.81 -1.99
CA SER A 572 15.02 1.04 -1.42
C SER A 572 15.09 0.78 0.09
N MET A 573 14.09 1.21 0.86
CA MET A 573 14.06 1.13 2.32
C MET A 573 12.92 0.28 2.90
N GLY A 574 11.99 -0.18 2.05
CA GLY A 574 10.91 -1.07 2.46
C GLY A 574 11.44 -2.41 3.01
N LYS A 575 10.62 -3.03 3.85
CA LYS A 575 10.94 -4.32 4.46
C LYS A 575 10.39 -5.47 3.63
N LYS A 576 10.84 -6.69 3.89
CA LYS A 576 10.48 -7.83 3.04
C LYS A 576 9.00 -8.18 3.20
N ALA A 577 8.34 -8.37 2.07
CA ALA A 577 7.04 -9.02 1.99
C ALA A 577 7.28 -10.48 1.58
N LEU A 578 7.01 -11.42 2.49
CA LEU A 578 7.33 -12.85 2.31
C LEU A 578 6.08 -13.61 1.85
N PRO A 579 6.00 -14.07 0.59
CA PRO A 579 4.85 -14.81 0.10
C PRO A 579 4.71 -16.16 0.80
N LEU A 580 3.51 -16.45 1.32
CA LEU A 580 3.27 -17.72 2.02
C LEU A 580 3.56 -18.93 1.12
N GLY A 581 3.20 -18.85 -0.16
CA GLY A 581 3.47 -19.93 -1.12
C GLY A 581 4.96 -20.25 -1.28
N GLU A 582 5.83 -19.23 -1.27
CA GLU A 582 7.28 -19.44 -1.34
C GLU A 582 7.84 -20.05 -0.04
N LEU A 583 7.33 -19.62 1.12
CA LEU A 583 7.71 -20.20 2.41
C LEU A 583 7.28 -21.68 2.52
N LEU A 584 6.10 -22.02 2.00
CA LEU A 584 5.61 -23.39 1.94
C LEU A 584 6.39 -24.24 0.94
N ALA A 585 6.75 -23.69 -0.23
CA ALA A 585 7.58 -24.38 -1.20
C ALA A 585 8.97 -24.71 -0.63
N GLU A 586 9.56 -23.79 0.16
CA GLU A 586 10.83 -24.05 0.85
C GLU A 586 10.69 -25.15 1.92
N LYS A 587 9.54 -25.22 2.61
CA LYS A 587 9.21 -26.35 3.49
C LYS A 587 9.11 -27.66 2.70
N ASP A 588 8.43 -27.64 1.55
CA ASP A 588 8.20 -28.85 0.74
C ASP A 588 9.49 -29.50 0.23
N ARG A 589 10.54 -28.70 -0.03
CA ARG A 589 11.87 -29.21 -0.41
C ARG A 589 12.46 -30.20 0.60
N ARG A 590 12.07 -30.14 1.87
CA ARG A 590 12.57 -31.02 2.94
C ARG A 590 11.78 -32.31 3.10
N ARG A 591 10.67 -32.48 2.39
CA ARG A 591 9.78 -33.63 2.61
C ARG A 591 10.45 -34.94 2.22
N MET A 592 10.29 -35.93 3.10
CA MET A 592 10.71 -37.28 2.84
C MET A 592 9.59 -38.03 2.14
N GLN A 593 9.90 -38.75 1.09
CA GLN A 593 8.97 -39.62 0.36
C GLN A 593 9.45 -41.06 0.43
N VAL A 594 8.54 -41.98 0.67
CA VAL A 594 8.83 -43.42 0.75
C VAL A 594 8.11 -44.09 -0.39
N TYR A 595 8.82 -44.92 -1.14
CA TYR A 595 8.24 -45.70 -2.21
C TYR A 595 8.40 -47.18 -1.92
N VAL A 596 7.42 -47.94 -2.40
CA VAL A 596 7.41 -49.40 -2.25
C VAL A 596 7.17 -50.07 -3.60
N ASP A 597 7.80 -51.22 -3.76
CA ASP A 597 7.65 -52.09 -4.93
C ASP A 597 7.06 -53.43 -4.47
N ASP A 598 6.03 -53.94 -5.13
CA ASP A 598 5.40 -55.25 -4.88
C ASP A 598 5.83 -56.35 -5.88
N GLY A 599 6.72 -56.01 -6.82
CA GLY A 599 7.22 -56.86 -7.89
C GLY A 599 6.98 -56.32 -9.30
N GLU A 600 6.30 -55.19 -9.46
CA GLU A 600 6.06 -54.51 -10.75
C GLU A 600 6.94 -53.25 -10.96
N GLY A 601 7.79 -52.91 -9.99
CA GLY A 601 8.66 -51.73 -10.01
C GLY A 601 8.15 -50.60 -9.11
N PHE A 602 9.00 -49.59 -8.90
CA PHE A 602 8.65 -48.38 -8.16
C PHE A 602 7.83 -47.42 -9.04
N CYS A 603 6.74 -46.87 -8.50
CA CYS A 603 5.96 -45.82 -9.15
C CYS A 603 5.43 -44.79 -8.15
N GLU A 604 5.06 -43.61 -8.64
CA GLU A 604 4.54 -42.50 -7.82
C GLU A 604 3.25 -42.87 -7.09
N GLU A 605 2.36 -43.63 -7.74
CA GLU A 605 1.10 -44.08 -7.15
C GLU A 605 1.29 -45.02 -5.95
N ARG A 606 2.49 -45.59 -5.79
CA ARG A 606 2.88 -46.48 -4.69
C ARG A 606 3.93 -45.84 -3.80
N SER A 607 3.71 -44.56 -3.50
CA SER A 607 4.54 -43.78 -2.60
C SER A 607 3.70 -42.96 -1.62
N TRP A 608 4.30 -42.50 -0.53
CA TRP A 608 3.69 -41.53 0.36
C TRP A 608 4.73 -40.62 0.99
N PHE A 609 4.29 -39.42 1.37
CA PHE A 609 5.13 -38.47 2.10
C PHE A 609 5.06 -38.72 3.60
N VAL A 610 6.20 -38.52 4.26
CA VAL A 610 6.31 -38.53 5.71
C VAL A 610 6.49 -37.10 6.20
N ASP A 611 5.47 -36.57 6.85
CA ASP A 611 5.52 -35.23 7.44
C ASP A 611 6.33 -35.25 8.74
N HIS A 612 7.38 -34.44 8.77
CA HIS A 612 8.27 -34.24 9.90
C HIS A 612 8.54 -32.74 10.12
N GLY A 613 7.67 -31.87 9.61
CA GLY A 613 7.79 -30.42 9.76
C GLY A 613 8.99 -29.80 9.03
N CYS A 614 9.55 -28.74 9.60
CA CYS A 614 10.72 -28.02 9.06
C CYS A 614 12.01 -28.37 9.81
N ASP A 615 12.02 -29.46 10.57
CA ASP A 615 13.13 -29.82 11.46
C ASP A 615 14.38 -30.17 10.66
N SER A 616 15.54 -29.77 11.19
CA SER A 616 16.84 -30.16 10.62
C SER A 616 17.30 -31.53 11.09
N VAL A 617 16.62 -32.10 12.09
CA VAL A 617 16.87 -33.41 12.68
C VAL A 617 15.63 -34.26 12.45
N ILE A 618 15.74 -35.26 11.59
CA ILE A 618 14.64 -36.14 11.24
C ILE A 618 14.75 -37.39 12.08
N GLN A 619 13.68 -37.73 12.80
CA GLN A 619 13.53 -38.98 13.55
C GLN A 619 12.11 -39.49 13.37
N CYS A 620 11.93 -40.57 12.63
CA CYS A 620 10.60 -41.13 12.36
C CYS A 620 10.64 -42.65 12.19
N THR A 621 9.48 -43.28 12.27
CA THR A 621 9.31 -44.70 11.96
C THR A 621 8.35 -44.84 10.79
N VAL A 622 8.80 -45.52 9.74
CA VAL A 622 8.01 -45.75 8.53
C VAL A 622 7.51 -47.19 8.53
N THR A 623 6.20 -47.38 8.32
CA THR A 623 5.60 -48.72 8.18
C THR A 623 5.52 -49.11 6.71
N ILE A 624 6.02 -50.29 6.38
CA ILE A 624 6.04 -50.85 5.03
C ILE A 624 4.85 -51.80 4.85
N PRO A 625 4.02 -51.62 3.80
CA PRO A 625 2.88 -52.49 3.53
C PRO A 625 3.24 -53.98 3.42
N GLU A 626 2.26 -54.84 3.67
CA GLU A 626 2.41 -56.27 3.40
C GLU A 626 2.50 -56.52 1.90
N GLY A 627 3.31 -57.50 1.50
CA GLY A 627 3.54 -57.83 0.09
C GLY A 627 4.63 -57.00 -0.60
N SER A 628 5.09 -55.89 -0.01
CA SER A 628 6.22 -55.12 -0.54
C SER A 628 7.49 -55.97 -0.60
N ARG A 629 8.14 -55.95 -1.76
CA ARG A 629 9.40 -56.60 -2.10
C ARG A 629 10.59 -55.63 -2.13
N GLY A 630 10.33 -54.35 -2.36
CA GLY A 630 11.35 -53.29 -2.37
C GLY A 630 10.89 -52.05 -1.61
N VAL A 631 11.86 -51.32 -1.04
CA VAL A 631 11.66 -50.02 -0.40
C VAL A 631 12.79 -49.10 -0.83
N TRP A 632 12.45 -47.88 -1.21
CA TRP A 632 13.41 -46.79 -1.21
C TRP A 632 12.85 -45.57 -0.50
N ILE A 633 13.74 -44.69 -0.09
CA ILE A 633 13.44 -43.48 0.66
C ILE A 633 14.13 -42.32 -0.04
N ASP A 634 13.34 -41.33 -0.42
CA ASP A 634 13.83 -40.05 -0.88
C ASP A 634 13.83 -39.12 0.33
N PRO A 635 15.00 -38.77 0.89
CA PRO A 635 15.09 -38.00 2.13
C PRO A 635 14.68 -36.53 1.97
N ALA A 636 14.62 -36.01 0.73
CA ALA A 636 14.21 -34.64 0.40
C ALA A 636 13.84 -34.55 -1.09
N LEU A 637 13.14 -33.47 -1.47
CA LEU A 637 12.83 -33.12 -2.86
C LEU A 637 13.82 -32.08 -3.43
N ALA A 638 15.06 -32.11 -2.93
CA ALA A 638 16.09 -31.13 -3.26
C ALA A 638 17.49 -31.73 -3.06
N PRO A 639 18.52 -31.16 -3.71
CA PRO A 639 19.92 -31.47 -3.39
C PRO A 639 20.15 -31.24 -1.90
N CYS A 640 20.84 -32.17 -1.23
CA CYS A 640 20.98 -32.12 0.22
C CYS A 640 22.23 -32.82 0.72
N ILE A 641 22.61 -32.48 1.96
CA ILE A 641 23.56 -33.24 2.77
C ILE A 641 22.78 -33.95 3.87
N LEU A 642 22.97 -35.26 3.97
CA LEU A 642 22.56 -36.03 5.14
C LEU A 642 23.76 -36.26 6.03
N LYS A 643 23.59 -36.07 7.33
CA LYS A 643 24.59 -36.39 8.36
C LYS A 643 24.00 -37.39 9.35
N ASP A 644 24.85 -38.26 9.89
CA ASP A 644 24.48 -39.25 10.90
C ASP A 644 23.35 -40.20 10.45
N LEU A 645 23.25 -40.53 9.15
CA LEU A 645 22.17 -41.38 8.62
C LEU A 645 22.16 -42.75 9.29
N THR A 646 21.02 -43.08 9.91
CA THR A 646 20.77 -44.32 10.61
C THR A 646 19.41 -44.89 10.19
N LEU A 647 19.42 -46.15 9.72
CA LEU A 647 18.23 -46.89 9.30
C LEU A 647 18.20 -48.24 10.01
N CYS A 648 17.13 -48.53 10.75
CA CYS A 648 17.01 -49.77 11.54
C CYS A 648 15.63 -50.41 11.38
N TRP A 649 15.59 -51.66 10.93
CA TRP A 649 14.40 -52.49 10.94
C TRP A 649 13.94 -52.83 12.36
N ARG A 650 12.65 -52.67 12.62
CA ARG A 650 11.95 -53.06 13.85
C ARG A 650 10.90 -54.14 13.54
N GLY A 651 10.82 -55.15 14.41
CA GLY A 651 9.76 -56.18 14.35
C GLY A 651 8.46 -55.69 14.96
N ARG A 652 7.34 -56.37 14.68
CA ARG A 652 6.02 -56.00 15.23
C ARG A 652 6.01 -55.94 16.77
N ASP A 653 6.87 -56.72 17.41
CA ASP A 653 6.95 -56.84 18.88
C ASP A 653 8.02 -55.93 19.52
N GLY A 654 8.72 -55.10 18.72
CA GLY A 654 9.62 -54.05 19.21
C GLY A 654 10.99 -54.46 19.76
N GLU A 655 11.23 -55.73 20.08
CA GLU A 655 12.41 -56.14 20.89
C GLU A 655 13.74 -56.26 20.13
N GLN A 656 13.76 -56.50 18.81
CA GLN A 656 15.01 -56.66 18.05
C GLN A 656 15.15 -55.66 16.88
N LYS A 657 15.98 -54.64 17.09
CA LYS A 657 16.41 -53.71 16.03
C LYS A 657 17.52 -54.35 15.19
N LEU A 658 17.39 -54.29 13.88
CA LEU A 658 18.38 -54.77 12.92
C LEU A 658 18.77 -53.63 11.99
N PRO A 659 20.05 -53.25 11.85
CA PRO A 659 20.46 -52.21 10.88
C PRO A 659 20.00 -52.57 9.47
N ALA A 660 19.40 -51.61 8.75
CA ALA A 660 19.02 -51.82 7.36
C ALA A 660 20.26 -51.74 6.46
N VAL A 661 20.36 -52.65 5.50
CA VAL A 661 21.37 -52.61 4.43
C VAL A 661 20.80 -51.78 3.29
N TYR A 662 21.55 -50.79 2.81
CA TYR A 662 21.08 -49.85 1.78
C TYR A 662 22.19 -49.41 0.84
N THR A 663 21.79 -48.96 -0.35
CA THR A 663 22.61 -48.18 -1.27
C THR A 663 21.98 -46.82 -1.52
N THR A 664 22.74 -45.88 -2.06
CA THR A 664 22.27 -44.51 -2.28
C THR A 664 22.84 -43.92 -3.57
N THR A 665 22.12 -42.96 -4.14
CA THR A 665 22.62 -42.13 -5.26
C THR A 665 23.64 -41.08 -4.80
N GLY A 666 23.68 -40.78 -3.50
CA GLY A 666 24.58 -39.81 -2.90
C GLY A 666 26.02 -40.32 -2.76
N TYR A 667 26.95 -39.38 -2.67
CA TYR A 667 28.36 -39.66 -2.38
C TYR A 667 28.64 -39.58 -0.88
N GLU A 668 29.20 -40.66 -0.32
CA GLU A 668 29.61 -40.70 1.09
C GLU A 668 30.89 -39.89 1.27
N MET A 669 30.80 -38.75 1.96
CA MET A 669 31.95 -37.89 2.27
C MET A 669 32.76 -38.44 3.45
N GLU A 670 32.04 -38.91 4.46
CA GLU A 670 32.53 -39.52 5.69
C GLU A 670 31.46 -40.51 6.17
N LYS A 671 31.80 -41.38 7.13
CA LYS A 671 30.92 -42.45 7.58
C LYS A 671 29.52 -41.92 7.95
N ASN A 672 28.48 -42.44 7.28
CA ASN A 672 27.06 -42.07 7.46
C ASN A 672 26.71 -40.61 7.06
N CYS A 673 27.56 -39.94 6.28
CA CYS A 673 27.31 -38.58 5.78
C CYS A 673 27.37 -38.57 4.25
N PHE A 674 26.25 -38.18 3.63
CA PHE A 674 26.04 -38.29 2.18
C PHE A 674 25.70 -36.95 1.57
N VAL A 675 26.26 -36.66 0.39
CA VAL A 675 25.89 -35.51 -0.44
C VAL A 675 25.12 -35.99 -1.66
N PHE A 676 24.01 -35.32 -1.93
CA PHE A 676 23.18 -35.49 -3.10
C PHE A 676 23.17 -34.19 -3.92
N ASP A 677 23.44 -34.29 -5.22
CA ASP A 677 23.71 -33.16 -6.12
C ASP A 677 22.51 -32.78 -7.00
N ASN A 678 21.38 -33.43 -6.81
CA ASN A 678 20.16 -33.25 -7.59
C ASN A 678 18.92 -33.33 -6.68
N SER A 679 17.75 -32.97 -7.22
CA SER A 679 16.46 -32.93 -6.52
C SER A 679 15.81 -34.29 -6.28
N ASP A 680 16.51 -35.38 -6.58
CA ASP A 680 16.02 -36.75 -6.52
C ASP A 680 17.02 -37.66 -5.76
N PRO A 681 17.32 -37.32 -4.48
CA PRO A 681 18.16 -38.15 -3.63
C PRO A 681 17.46 -39.47 -3.35
N LYS A 682 18.14 -40.61 -3.52
CA LYS A 682 17.55 -41.93 -3.27
C LYS A 682 18.37 -42.72 -2.29
N ILE A 683 17.71 -43.34 -1.31
CA ILE A 683 18.25 -44.37 -0.43
C ILE A 683 17.46 -45.66 -0.67
N ILE A 684 18.08 -46.62 -1.33
CA ILE A 684 17.46 -47.88 -1.75
C ILE A 684 17.80 -48.95 -0.71
N ILE A 685 16.78 -49.48 -0.03
CA ILE A 685 16.96 -50.55 0.95
C ILE A 685 17.14 -51.88 0.19
N GLU A 686 18.24 -52.60 0.45
CA GLU A 686 18.61 -53.78 -0.34
C GLU A 686 17.76 -55.01 0.00
N GLU A 687 17.29 -55.13 1.24
CA GLU A 687 16.51 -56.29 1.70
C GLU A 687 15.47 -55.92 2.77
N ILE A 688 14.34 -56.63 2.73
CA ILE A 688 13.28 -56.57 3.74
C ILE A 688 13.32 -57.88 4.54
N PRO A 689 13.85 -57.88 5.78
CA PRO A 689 13.93 -59.07 6.60
C PRO A 689 12.55 -59.65 6.94
N GLU A 690 12.49 -60.97 7.10
CA GLU A 690 11.26 -61.67 7.48
C GLU A 690 10.72 -61.15 8.83
N GLY A 691 9.41 -60.91 8.90
CA GLY A 691 8.74 -60.38 10.11
C GLY A 691 9.02 -58.90 10.44
N LYS A 692 9.86 -58.19 9.68
CA LYS A 692 10.13 -56.75 9.86
C LYS A 692 9.34 -55.91 8.86
N ARG A 693 8.53 -54.97 9.36
CA ARG A 693 7.69 -54.07 8.54
C ARG A 693 7.74 -52.62 8.98
N GLN A 694 8.66 -52.28 9.87
CA GLN A 694 8.88 -50.90 10.30
C GLN A 694 10.36 -50.56 10.21
N ILE A 695 10.68 -49.37 9.70
CA ILE A 695 12.05 -48.83 9.63
C ILE A 695 12.10 -47.58 10.50
N ASP A 696 12.93 -47.60 11.53
CA ASP A 696 13.33 -46.40 12.26
C ASP A 696 14.38 -45.64 11.44
N ILE A 697 14.12 -44.38 11.15
CA ILE A 697 14.94 -43.50 10.31
C ILE A 697 15.40 -42.32 11.17
N SER A 698 16.71 -42.04 11.17
CA SER A 698 17.28 -40.86 11.82
C SER A 698 18.39 -40.25 10.98
N TYR A 699 18.35 -38.94 10.73
CA TYR A 699 19.43 -38.19 10.10
C TYR A 699 19.31 -36.70 10.38
N ARG A 700 20.39 -35.94 10.15
CA ARG A 700 20.34 -34.48 10.04
C ARG A 700 20.44 -34.06 8.59
N ILE A 701 19.59 -33.13 8.16
CA ILE A 701 19.54 -32.69 6.76
C ILE A 701 19.94 -31.23 6.59
N SER A 702 20.64 -30.93 5.50
CA SER A 702 20.91 -29.58 5.03
C SER A 702 20.56 -29.49 3.55
N ILE A 703 19.55 -28.69 3.20
CA ILE A 703 19.16 -28.46 1.81
C ILE A 703 20.19 -27.55 1.14
N LEU A 704 20.54 -27.87 -0.10
CA LEU A 704 21.48 -27.14 -0.93
C LEU A 704 20.76 -26.54 -2.14
N GLU A 705 21.28 -25.43 -2.64
CA GLU A 705 21.01 -24.97 -4.00
C GLU A 705 21.69 -25.91 -5.01
N GLU A 706 21.07 -26.11 -6.17
CA GLU A 706 21.58 -27.03 -7.20
C GLU A 706 23.01 -26.72 -7.63
N GLU A 707 23.32 -25.45 -7.87
CA GLU A 707 24.67 -25.04 -8.29
C GLU A 707 25.70 -25.33 -7.19
N THR A 708 25.37 -25.00 -5.94
CA THR A 708 26.23 -25.30 -4.78
C THR A 708 26.46 -26.80 -4.64
N ALA A 709 25.41 -27.61 -4.79
CA ALA A 709 25.51 -29.06 -4.69
C ALA A 709 26.39 -29.65 -5.80
N ARG A 710 26.25 -29.19 -7.05
CA ARG A 710 27.12 -29.59 -8.18
C ARG A 710 28.58 -29.22 -7.95
N LEU A 711 28.85 -27.97 -7.55
CA LEU A 711 30.22 -27.50 -7.27
C LEU A 711 30.88 -28.27 -6.12
N LEU A 712 30.12 -28.58 -5.06
CA LEU A 712 30.59 -29.43 -3.97
C LEU A 712 30.88 -30.83 -4.48
N MET A 713 29.96 -31.43 -5.24
CA MET A 713 30.11 -32.77 -5.80
C MET A 713 31.36 -32.90 -6.67
N ASP A 714 31.63 -31.92 -7.54
CA ASP A 714 32.84 -31.89 -8.38
C ASP A 714 34.14 -31.86 -7.56
N ARG A 715 34.14 -31.18 -6.40
CA ARG A 715 35.29 -31.10 -5.51
C ARG A 715 35.47 -32.33 -4.61
N VAL A 716 34.38 -32.96 -4.17
CA VAL A 716 34.47 -34.14 -3.29
C VAL A 716 34.64 -35.43 -4.10
N ASN A 717 34.17 -35.46 -5.34
CA ASN A 717 34.29 -36.60 -6.27
C ASN A 717 35.42 -36.40 -7.30
N THR A 718 36.60 -36.00 -6.85
CA THR A 718 37.78 -35.64 -7.69
C THR A 718 38.37 -36.76 -8.55
N LYS A 719 37.84 -37.99 -8.48
CA LYS A 719 38.34 -39.16 -9.25
C LYS A 719 37.26 -39.94 -10.01
N GLY A 720 36.10 -39.34 -10.29
CA GLY A 720 35.09 -39.96 -11.18
C GLY A 720 34.73 -41.40 -10.81
N ARG A 721 34.77 -41.75 -9.52
CA ARG A 721 34.48 -43.09 -9.04
C ARG A 721 33.01 -43.19 -8.68
N MET A 722 32.13 -43.19 -9.69
CA MET A 722 31.03 -44.16 -9.82
C MET A 722 30.12 -43.86 -11.03
N LYS A 723 29.92 -44.88 -11.88
CA LYS A 723 28.64 -45.12 -12.61
C LYS A 723 28.52 -46.57 -13.09
N LYS A 724 28.85 -47.56 -12.26
CA LYS A 724 28.69 -48.99 -12.63
C LYS A 724 27.79 -49.84 -11.72
N LYS A 725 27.55 -49.51 -10.45
CA LYS A 725 26.66 -50.30 -9.58
C LYS A 725 25.17 -49.88 -9.63
N VAL A 726 24.87 -48.57 -9.65
CA VAL A 726 23.47 -48.07 -9.57
C VAL A 726 22.72 -48.10 -10.92
N ARG A 727 23.44 -48.01 -12.05
CA ARG A 727 22.84 -48.05 -13.41
C ARG A 727 22.16 -49.38 -13.77
N GLY A 728 22.43 -50.46 -13.03
CA GLY A 728 21.79 -51.76 -13.22
C GLY A 728 20.43 -51.89 -12.52
N LEU A 729 20.18 -51.09 -11.48
CA LEU A 729 18.92 -51.10 -10.71
C LEU A 729 17.89 -50.11 -11.25
N LEU A 730 18.31 -49.03 -11.92
CA LEU A 730 17.44 -47.99 -12.51
C LEU A 730 16.96 -48.32 -13.95
N LYS A 731 17.14 -49.56 -14.42
CA LYS A 731 16.69 -50.01 -15.76
C LYS A 731 15.60 -51.10 -15.70
N GLY A 732 15.00 -51.30 -14.53
CA GLY A 732 13.80 -52.11 -14.34
C GLY A 732 12.58 -51.21 -14.36
#